data_AF-A0A933CAY1-F1
#
_entry.id   AF-A0A933CAY1-F1
#
_cell.length_a   1.000
_cell.length_b   1.000
_cell.length_c   1.000
_cell.angle_alpha   90.00
_cell.angle_beta   90.00
_cell.angle_gamma   90.00
#
_symmetry.space_group_name_H-M   'P 1'
#
loop_
_entity.id
_entity.type
_entity.pdbx_description
1 polymer ?
#
loop_
_entity_poly.entity_id
_entity_poly.type
_entity_poly.pdbx_seq_one_letter_code
_entity_poly.pdbx_strand_id
1 'polypeptide(L)'
;MADVLLGVFDADDNLWVNVNAVWVFKKGSGSKAQERIPTEEFAEVRGDIGKRGKYKDYEYWDDPKKGSFREFLDPEDGTNPLLENLKKAVRERPLADIFGDSWDAFAYLLSVNPKGVHILTASGVSREQFLEALAWLKAQGLIPDAPPIENIQCVGNPKHPFYAGSASPSLAKLKVVKPILDRQQALAKQLGRRAPRLLTPAGDGFAHLLPFGFSDDDKGNFTTMRDGVPGEKGLAEEFKAGRWPDLKLTLFYTDRDDPESGAFVIAPDGKPRDVSADEYGETFMKGNSQEADVRPKKGPKKNPRPATRRVNVADVDALIDKVYFSVDAPGVEDEKVETNVDLIALDADALREFLERKVPAGWKKAFYAERYTADDPHIQAVLESAERYGDVDGTLVLPLDTAMDVDFKDGETSTTDLRRARPKDTDGGRLVAGIMGHGWKVNDRKARLKLVTPPLYNHGDEDRDPLMHKKRLITVLTGPNGEKIYHCKSGTGNWSTRNQRVNMVVETHHPAIVEHELAELQASVDAFMDWKPIKAIQAVQPRRILTNNGETLLLASTAGQYNTNHLFLDAIAKTVDDPANYKLLDADLYHFVMTLSAGMKLIKDALEKHPEAWLNLVADMKFAPQRGWGEAANTGGFLVLKPFQPSFPWPGRIRNRVKGYIYQRAIEGAVQRDLEGPPTATFVYHLKLSLARILERGEEWQYISLGSLNFSNNYHNAEFQWLWRLKPTSRWHRVMRGLALGHAEAHPEWAVPVWRAPLRDTAARLIGHAQTQVPVAEMRPLEQAAKEKRLSELGLRLMRLLAEGTTLVRDTFPPDTARRNILRFLDIVGLYGDFEKLLAGVLSPLSIPRTANAALPLAYKEHSAYDIRTALRSLLWEPSIDRAKLERMVDAIWKAVGLDEHLAEMQRLREKEKEEKEKAAAKRAAGEAASAAGEE
;
A
#
# COMPACT_ATOMS: atom_id res chain seq x y z
N MET A 1 20.15 3.56 19.92
CA MET A 1 18.97 2.75 19.53
C MET A 1 19.32 1.68 18.50
N ALA A 2 20.31 1.88 17.60
CA ALA A 2 20.75 0.85 16.67
C ALA A 2 21.23 -0.44 17.39
N ASP A 3 21.96 -0.31 18.50
CA ASP A 3 22.53 -1.46 19.25
C ASP A 3 21.52 -2.36 19.97
N VAL A 4 20.22 -2.21 19.71
CA VAL A 4 19.14 -2.89 20.46
C VAL A 4 18.53 -4.05 19.68
N LEU A 5 18.55 -4.00 18.34
CA LEU A 5 17.97 -5.05 17.51
C LEU A 5 18.97 -6.21 17.35
N LEU A 6 18.57 -7.41 17.75
CA LEU A 6 19.36 -8.62 17.59
C LEU A 6 18.60 -9.66 16.74
N GLY A 7 19.23 -10.14 15.67
CA GLY A 7 18.69 -11.17 14.79
C GLY A 7 19.69 -12.31 14.61
N VAL A 8 19.22 -13.55 14.79
CA VAL A 8 19.98 -14.77 14.53
C VAL A 8 19.35 -15.46 13.32
N PHE A 9 20.16 -15.73 12.29
CA PHE A 9 19.70 -16.31 11.04
C PHE A 9 20.45 -17.62 10.78
N ASP A 10 19.72 -18.68 10.47
CA ASP A 10 20.30 -19.75 9.66
C ASP A 10 20.55 -19.24 8.24
N ALA A 11 21.61 -19.72 7.58
CA ALA A 11 21.96 -19.27 6.24
C ALA A 11 21.42 -20.17 5.12
N ASP A 12 21.41 -21.48 5.33
CA ASP A 12 21.17 -22.47 4.29
C ASP A 12 19.67 -22.50 4.01
N ASP A 13 19.26 -22.19 2.78
CA ASP A 13 17.87 -22.10 2.31
C ASP A 13 17.00 -21.00 2.98
N ASN A 14 17.37 -20.51 4.17
CA ASN A 14 16.75 -19.38 4.85
C ASN A 14 17.24 -17.98 4.39
N LEU A 15 18.56 -17.80 4.20
CA LEU A 15 19.13 -16.57 3.61
C LEU A 15 19.37 -16.72 2.12
N TRP A 16 19.88 -17.87 1.69
CA TRP A 16 20.02 -18.22 0.30
C TRP A 16 19.93 -19.73 0.10
N VAL A 17 19.44 -20.15 -1.07
CA VAL A 17 19.41 -21.56 -1.47
C VAL A 17 20.80 -22.17 -1.36
N ASN A 18 20.87 -23.41 -0.89
CA ASN A 18 22.16 -24.07 -0.74
C ASN A 18 22.82 -24.31 -2.10
N VAL A 19 23.83 -23.50 -2.40
CA VAL A 19 24.51 -23.47 -3.72
C VAL A 19 25.51 -24.62 -3.91
N ASN A 20 25.87 -25.32 -2.83
CA ASN A 20 26.80 -26.43 -2.90
C ASN A 20 26.11 -27.68 -3.47
N ALA A 21 26.89 -28.53 -4.14
CA ALA A 21 26.35 -29.79 -4.66
C ALA A 21 26.73 -30.97 -3.78
N VAL A 22 25.85 -31.97 -3.80
CA VAL A 22 26.11 -33.27 -3.19
C VAL A 22 26.67 -34.20 -4.26
N TRP A 23 27.68 -34.99 -3.91
CA TRP A 23 28.25 -35.98 -4.80
C TRP A 23 27.74 -37.37 -4.47
N VAL A 24 27.31 -38.13 -5.47
CA VAL A 24 26.88 -39.52 -5.32
C VAL A 24 27.83 -40.44 -6.07
N PHE A 25 28.11 -41.62 -5.53
CA PHE A 25 29.12 -42.55 -6.03
C PHE A 25 28.46 -43.80 -6.56
N LYS A 26 28.84 -44.28 -7.74
CA LYS A 26 28.30 -45.52 -8.29
C LYS A 26 28.81 -46.71 -7.46
N LYS A 27 27.89 -47.55 -6.97
CA LYS A 27 28.19 -48.73 -6.16
C LYS A 27 29.25 -49.61 -6.81
N GLY A 28 30.24 -50.04 -6.04
CA GLY A 28 31.31 -50.92 -6.49
C GLY A 28 32.35 -50.29 -7.43
N SER A 29 32.19 -49.02 -7.83
CA SER A 29 33.17 -48.32 -8.68
C SER A 29 34.33 -47.68 -7.90
N GLY A 30 34.25 -47.67 -6.57
CA GLY A 30 35.08 -46.82 -5.72
C GLY A 30 34.80 -45.34 -6.01
N SER A 31 35.82 -44.48 -5.89
CA SER A 31 35.68 -43.03 -6.15
C SER A 31 35.78 -42.67 -7.64
N LYS A 32 35.74 -43.65 -8.55
CA LYS A 32 36.03 -43.46 -9.98
C LYS A 32 34.82 -42.99 -10.79
N ALA A 33 33.61 -43.42 -10.42
CA ALA A 33 32.38 -42.96 -11.06
C ALA A 33 31.49 -42.25 -10.04
N GLN A 34 31.44 -40.92 -10.15
CA GLN A 34 30.68 -40.03 -9.28
C GLN A 34 29.84 -39.07 -10.11
N GLU A 35 28.68 -38.69 -9.58
CA GLU A 35 27.77 -37.71 -10.18
C GLU A 35 27.56 -36.56 -9.19
N ARG A 36 27.61 -35.32 -9.69
CA ARG A 36 27.38 -34.10 -8.90
C ARG A 36 25.90 -33.72 -9.07
N ILE A 37 25.16 -33.67 -7.96
CA ILE A 37 23.73 -33.34 -7.96
C ILE A 37 23.48 -32.07 -7.13
N PRO A 38 22.64 -31.13 -7.61
CA PRO A 38 22.24 -29.97 -6.82
C PRO A 38 21.60 -30.36 -5.49
N THR A 39 21.71 -29.52 -4.47
CA THR A 39 21.11 -29.79 -3.15
C THR A 39 19.58 -29.88 -3.22
N GLU A 40 18.94 -29.10 -4.10
CA GLU A 40 17.49 -29.18 -4.30
C GLU A 40 17.07 -30.57 -4.82
N GLU A 41 17.81 -31.11 -5.81
CA GLU A 41 17.57 -32.47 -6.32
C GLU A 41 17.87 -33.52 -5.24
N PHE A 42 18.94 -33.33 -4.46
CA PHE A 42 19.28 -34.23 -3.36
C PHE A 42 18.16 -34.30 -2.32
N ALA A 43 17.52 -33.19 -1.96
CA ALA A 43 16.41 -33.17 -1.02
C ALA A 43 15.25 -34.07 -1.45
N GLU A 44 14.94 -34.09 -2.76
CA GLU A 44 13.90 -34.94 -3.34
C GLU A 44 14.29 -36.42 -3.40
N VAL A 45 15.55 -36.72 -3.76
CA VAL A 45 15.97 -38.10 -4.09
C VAL A 45 16.73 -38.81 -2.97
N ARG A 46 17.14 -38.14 -1.88
CA ARG A 46 18.01 -38.71 -0.83
C ARG A 46 17.47 -40.02 -0.23
N GLY A 47 16.16 -40.15 -0.09
CA GLY A 47 15.51 -41.37 0.42
C GLY A 47 15.58 -42.57 -0.53
N ASP A 48 15.74 -42.29 -1.83
CA ASP A 48 15.71 -43.23 -2.94
C ASP A 48 17.10 -43.59 -3.49
N ILE A 49 18.15 -42.81 -3.16
CA ILE A 49 19.54 -43.12 -3.52
C ILE A 49 19.89 -44.52 -3.02
N GLY A 50 20.44 -45.33 -3.93
CA GLY A 50 20.80 -46.71 -3.65
C GLY A 50 19.62 -47.68 -3.58
N LYS A 51 18.38 -47.23 -3.82
CA LYS A 51 17.17 -48.05 -3.75
C LYS A 51 16.39 -48.07 -5.05
N ARG A 52 16.04 -46.91 -5.63
CA ARG A 52 15.21 -46.80 -6.84
C ARG A 52 15.47 -45.51 -7.62
N GLY A 53 14.83 -45.36 -8.78
CA GLY A 53 14.94 -44.17 -9.62
C GLY A 53 16.30 -44.02 -10.31
N LYS A 54 16.62 -42.78 -10.72
CA LYS A 54 17.86 -42.40 -11.43
C LYS A 54 19.12 -42.82 -10.67
N TYR A 55 19.09 -42.75 -9.34
CA TYR A 55 20.24 -42.97 -8.46
C TYR A 55 20.25 -44.33 -7.73
N LYS A 56 19.51 -45.34 -8.23
CA LYS A 56 19.43 -46.68 -7.60
C LYS A 56 20.79 -47.39 -7.47
N ASP A 57 21.69 -47.14 -8.42
CA ASP A 57 23.02 -47.75 -8.51
C ASP A 57 24.10 -46.89 -7.84
N TYR A 58 23.70 -45.85 -7.11
CA TYR A 58 24.58 -44.93 -6.41
C TYR A 58 24.46 -45.06 -4.89
N GLU A 59 25.42 -44.53 -4.17
CA GLU A 59 25.49 -44.40 -2.72
C GLU A 59 26.12 -43.05 -2.35
N TYR A 60 25.92 -42.60 -1.11
CA TYR A 60 26.63 -41.44 -0.58
C TYR A 60 27.70 -41.90 0.41
N TRP A 61 28.79 -41.15 0.49
CA TRP A 61 29.95 -41.45 1.33
C TRP A 61 30.12 -40.36 2.37
N ASP A 62 30.17 -40.75 3.64
CA ASP A 62 30.42 -39.85 4.77
C ASP A 62 31.93 -39.68 5.00
N ASP A 63 32.64 -39.21 3.98
CA ASP A 63 34.06 -38.88 4.03
C ASP A 63 34.22 -37.35 3.84
N PRO A 64 34.78 -36.62 4.82
CA PRO A 64 34.93 -35.17 4.75
C PRO A 64 35.76 -34.66 3.55
N LYS A 65 36.68 -35.48 3.03
CA LYS A 65 37.62 -35.08 1.96
C LYS A 65 37.14 -35.53 0.58
N LYS A 66 36.65 -36.75 0.49
CA LYS A 66 36.33 -37.42 -0.79
C LYS A 66 34.87 -37.81 -0.91
N GLY A 67 34.08 -37.61 0.14
CA GLY A 67 32.70 -38.04 0.21
C GLY A 67 31.72 -37.08 -0.46
N SER A 68 30.46 -37.29 -0.11
CA SER A 68 29.30 -36.67 -0.74
C SER A 68 29.16 -35.19 -0.43
N PHE A 69 29.58 -34.77 0.77
CA PHE A 69 29.42 -33.41 1.27
C PHE A 69 30.71 -32.60 1.28
N ARG A 70 31.71 -33.00 0.48
CA ARG A 70 33.02 -32.31 0.43
C ARG A 70 32.95 -30.83 0.05
N GLU A 71 31.94 -30.40 -0.71
CA GLU A 71 31.74 -28.98 -1.05
C GLU A 71 31.16 -28.16 0.11
N PHE A 72 30.75 -28.81 1.20
CA PHE A 72 30.20 -28.17 2.39
C PHE A 72 31.25 -27.92 3.48
N LEU A 73 32.52 -28.29 3.23
CA LEU A 73 33.62 -28.26 4.20
C LEU A 73 34.77 -27.40 3.68
N ASP A 74 35.64 -26.93 4.58
CA ASP A 74 36.90 -26.30 4.20
C ASP A 74 37.83 -27.33 3.53
N PRO A 75 38.19 -27.17 2.24
CA PRO A 75 39.14 -28.05 1.59
C PRO A 75 40.57 -27.74 2.04
N GLU A 76 41.43 -28.76 2.03
CA GLU A 76 42.83 -28.64 2.47
C GLU A 76 43.68 -27.73 1.55
N ASP A 77 43.24 -27.53 0.31
CA ASP A 77 43.89 -26.65 -0.66
C ASP A 77 43.57 -25.15 -0.44
N GLY A 78 42.73 -24.83 0.54
CA GLY A 78 42.35 -23.46 0.89
C GLY A 78 41.34 -22.83 -0.07
N THR A 79 40.78 -23.57 -1.02
CA THR A 79 39.69 -23.07 -1.88
C THR A 79 38.42 -22.83 -1.05
N ASN A 80 37.52 -21.98 -1.55
CA ASN A 80 36.24 -21.66 -0.90
C ASN A 80 35.06 -22.07 -1.81
N PRO A 81 34.62 -23.34 -1.75
CA PRO A 81 33.54 -23.86 -2.60
C PRO A 81 32.23 -23.07 -2.43
N LEU A 82 31.91 -22.64 -1.21
CA LEU A 82 30.73 -21.81 -0.93
C LEU A 82 30.76 -20.52 -1.75
N LEU A 83 31.86 -19.78 -1.69
CA LEU A 83 32.00 -18.52 -2.45
C LEU A 83 31.90 -18.74 -3.95
N GLU A 84 32.56 -19.75 -4.50
CA GLU A 84 32.57 -20.01 -5.95
C GLU A 84 31.20 -20.48 -6.44
N ASN A 85 30.53 -21.34 -5.68
CA ASN A 85 29.16 -21.76 -5.99
C ASN A 85 28.17 -20.59 -5.85
N LEU A 86 28.34 -19.71 -4.87
CA LEU A 86 27.50 -18.52 -4.70
C LEU A 86 27.69 -17.53 -5.86
N LYS A 87 28.94 -17.25 -6.26
CA LYS A 87 29.27 -16.46 -7.46
C LYS A 87 28.60 -17.02 -8.71
N LYS A 88 28.64 -18.35 -8.86
CA LYS A 88 28.01 -19.05 -9.98
C LYS A 88 26.49 -18.91 -9.96
N ALA A 89 25.86 -19.16 -8.81
CA ALA A 89 24.41 -19.02 -8.64
C ALA A 89 23.94 -17.60 -8.98
N VAL A 90 24.60 -16.57 -8.43
CA VAL A 90 24.26 -15.15 -8.69
C VAL A 90 24.41 -14.78 -10.17
N ARG A 91 25.32 -15.43 -10.89
CA ARG A 91 25.51 -15.20 -12.33
C ARG A 91 24.47 -15.91 -13.19
N GLU A 92 24.09 -17.12 -12.80
CA GLU A 92 23.30 -18.03 -13.65
C GLU A 92 21.81 -18.01 -13.32
N ARG A 93 21.42 -17.58 -12.12
CA ARG A 93 20.03 -17.56 -11.64
C ARG A 93 19.55 -16.13 -11.36
N PRO A 94 18.25 -15.85 -11.53
CA PRO A 94 17.64 -14.65 -10.98
C PRO A 94 17.86 -14.57 -9.46
N LEU A 95 18.17 -13.39 -8.92
CA LEU A 95 18.41 -13.21 -7.47
C LEU A 95 17.24 -13.68 -6.58
N ALA A 96 16.01 -13.55 -7.07
CA ALA A 96 14.81 -14.03 -6.37
C ALA A 96 14.73 -15.56 -6.24
N ASP A 97 15.46 -16.29 -7.08
CA ASP A 97 15.56 -17.75 -7.02
C ASP A 97 16.77 -18.20 -6.17
N ILE A 98 17.55 -17.25 -5.66
CA ILE A 98 18.75 -17.50 -4.85
C ILE A 98 18.49 -17.16 -3.40
N PHE A 99 17.84 -16.04 -3.12
CA PHE A 99 17.67 -15.56 -1.75
C PHE A 99 16.41 -16.13 -1.09
N GLY A 100 16.57 -16.56 0.16
CA GLY A 100 15.52 -17.14 0.99
C GLY A 100 14.63 -16.09 1.67
N ASP A 101 13.64 -16.56 2.42
CA ASP A 101 12.59 -15.70 2.97
C ASP A 101 13.08 -14.73 4.05
N SER A 102 14.23 -14.99 4.67
CA SER A 102 14.81 -14.09 5.67
C SER A 102 15.78 -13.06 5.09
N TRP A 103 16.04 -13.10 3.78
CA TRP A 103 17.08 -12.27 3.14
C TRP A 103 16.88 -10.77 3.34
N ASP A 104 15.67 -10.27 3.12
CA ASP A 104 15.40 -8.82 3.21
C ASP A 104 15.52 -8.32 4.65
N ALA A 105 15.11 -9.12 5.63
CA ALA A 105 15.27 -8.79 7.04
C ALA A 105 16.73 -8.83 7.48
N PHE A 106 17.50 -9.79 6.98
CA PHE A 106 18.95 -9.88 7.18
C PHE A 106 19.67 -8.66 6.59
N ALA A 107 19.40 -8.32 5.32
CA ALA A 107 19.98 -7.16 4.66
C ALA A 107 19.59 -5.84 5.35
N TYR A 108 18.34 -5.70 5.78
CA TYR A 108 17.88 -4.55 6.57
C TYR A 108 18.62 -4.45 7.90
N LEU A 109 18.74 -5.54 8.65
CA LEU A 109 19.48 -5.51 9.93
C LEU A 109 20.94 -5.16 9.74
N LEU A 110 21.60 -5.66 8.70
CA LEU A 110 22.96 -5.27 8.36
C LEU A 110 23.07 -3.77 8.04
N SER A 111 22.00 -3.13 7.54
CA SER A 111 21.99 -1.70 7.25
C SER A 111 21.85 -0.83 8.51
N VAL A 112 21.27 -1.36 9.59
CA VAL A 112 20.96 -0.58 10.80
C VAL A 112 21.80 -0.98 12.02
N ASN A 113 22.15 -2.25 12.15
CA ASN A 113 22.91 -2.80 13.26
C ASN A 113 23.66 -4.10 12.87
N PRO A 114 24.72 -4.02 12.06
CA PRO A 114 25.47 -5.21 11.65
C PRO A 114 26.07 -5.98 12.84
N LYS A 115 26.36 -5.30 13.96
CA LYS A 115 26.86 -5.91 15.21
C LYS A 115 25.82 -6.77 15.93
N GLY A 116 24.52 -6.54 15.67
CA GLY A 116 23.42 -7.33 16.22
C GLY A 116 22.98 -8.48 15.31
N VAL A 117 23.65 -8.68 14.17
CA VAL A 117 23.36 -9.79 13.25
C VAL A 117 24.27 -10.96 13.58
N HIS A 118 23.66 -12.12 13.79
CA HIS A 118 24.33 -13.40 13.97
C HIS A 118 23.93 -14.36 12.84
N ILE A 119 24.92 -15.12 12.34
CA ILE A 119 24.70 -16.20 11.39
C ILE A 119 25.02 -17.50 12.11
N LEU A 120 24.10 -18.45 12.05
CA LEU A 120 24.18 -19.72 12.75
C LEU A 120 23.77 -20.86 11.82
N THR A 121 24.77 -21.44 11.14
CA THR A 121 24.57 -22.39 10.04
C THR A 121 25.15 -23.76 10.37
N ALA A 122 24.51 -24.81 9.85
CA ALA A 122 25.02 -26.18 9.89
C ALA A 122 26.10 -26.46 8.81
N SER A 123 26.49 -25.45 8.03
CA SER A 123 27.57 -25.55 7.07
C SER A 123 28.90 -25.93 7.74
N GLY A 124 29.67 -26.76 7.06
CA GLY A 124 30.97 -27.26 7.49
C GLY A 124 32.14 -26.33 7.15
N VAL A 125 31.89 -25.20 6.48
CA VAL A 125 32.90 -24.17 6.18
C VAL A 125 33.31 -23.43 7.44
N SER A 126 34.49 -22.83 7.42
CA SER A 126 34.99 -21.97 8.50
C SER A 126 34.30 -20.62 8.50
N ARG A 127 34.29 -19.96 9.65
CA ARG A 127 33.78 -18.59 9.78
C ARG A 127 34.53 -17.62 8.86
N GLU A 128 35.82 -17.86 8.61
CA GLU A 128 36.66 -17.07 7.72
C GLU A 128 36.20 -17.20 6.25
N GLN A 129 35.98 -18.43 5.78
CA GLN A 129 35.46 -18.66 4.43
C GLN A 129 34.04 -18.14 4.25
N PHE A 130 33.20 -18.25 5.29
CA PHE A 130 31.85 -17.69 5.25
C PHE A 130 31.88 -16.16 5.21
N LEU A 131 32.75 -15.52 5.99
CA LEU A 131 32.95 -14.07 5.95
C LEU A 131 33.43 -13.59 4.57
N GLU A 132 34.28 -14.38 3.89
CA GLU A 132 34.70 -14.10 2.51
C GLU A 132 33.50 -14.08 1.53
N ALA A 133 32.55 -15.02 1.68
CA ALA A 133 31.30 -15.03 0.92
C ALA A 133 30.45 -13.77 1.16
N LEU A 134 30.30 -13.36 2.43
CA LEU A 134 29.59 -12.13 2.79
C LEU A 134 30.30 -10.87 2.29
N ALA A 135 31.63 -10.83 2.36
CA ALA A 135 32.43 -9.71 1.85
C ALA A 135 32.25 -9.57 0.33
N TRP A 136 32.17 -10.69 -0.39
CA TRP A 136 31.85 -10.66 -1.81
C TRP A 136 30.43 -10.15 -2.09
N LEU A 137 29.41 -10.63 -1.37
CA LEU A 137 28.03 -10.13 -1.48
C LEU A 137 27.95 -8.61 -1.24
N LYS A 138 28.67 -8.11 -0.23
CA LYS A 138 28.79 -6.68 0.06
C LYS A 138 29.43 -5.92 -1.11
N ALA A 139 30.50 -6.46 -1.68
CA ALA A 139 31.17 -5.86 -2.84
C ALA A 139 30.28 -5.82 -4.09
N GLN A 140 29.33 -6.75 -4.24
CA GLN A 140 28.31 -6.71 -5.30
C GLN A 140 27.14 -5.76 -5.00
N GLY A 141 27.10 -5.12 -3.82
CA GLY A 141 25.99 -4.27 -3.40
C GLY A 141 24.71 -5.04 -3.06
N LEU A 142 24.81 -6.35 -2.82
CA LEU A 142 23.67 -7.21 -2.48
C LEU A 142 23.30 -7.15 -1.00
N ILE A 143 24.28 -6.82 -0.15
CA ILE A 143 24.08 -6.48 1.26
C ILE A 143 24.84 -5.19 1.60
N PRO A 144 24.34 -4.38 2.54
CA PRO A 144 24.97 -3.10 2.89
C PRO A 144 26.24 -3.25 3.74
N ASP A 145 26.30 -4.29 4.57
CA ASP A 145 27.42 -4.59 5.45
C ASP A 145 27.51 -6.10 5.75
N ALA A 146 28.49 -6.52 6.55
CA ALA A 146 28.63 -7.90 7.03
C ALA A 146 28.65 -7.92 8.57
N PRO A 147 28.18 -9.02 9.21
CA PRO A 147 28.29 -9.16 10.65
C PRO A 147 29.77 -9.34 11.06
N PRO A 148 30.14 -8.99 12.30
CA PRO A 148 31.45 -9.32 12.86
C PRO A 148 31.73 -10.83 12.79
N ILE A 149 32.99 -11.22 12.60
CA ILE A 149 33.35 -12.64 12.44
C ILE A 149 33.00 -13.49 13.67
N GLU A 150 33.02 -12.90 14.87
CA GLU A 150 32.59 -13.52 16.11
C GLU A 150 31.10 -13.85 16.16
N ASN A 151 30.29 -13.22 15.31
CA ASN A 151 28.87 -13.48 15.19
C ASN A 151 28.53 -14.53 14.11
N ILE A 152 29.53 -15.06 13.40
CA ILE A 152 29.37 -16.13 12.41
C ILE A 152 29.74 -17.47 13.08
N GLN A 153 28.75 -18.35 13.19
CA GLN A 153 28.83 -19.61 13.94
C GLN A 153 28.47 -20.76 13.00
N CYS A 154 29.49 -21.37 12.38
CA CYS A 154 29.34 -22.54 11.50
C CYS A 154 29.43 -23.82 12.33
N VAL A 155 28.32 -24.25 12.93
CA VAL A 155 28.29 -25.37 13.88
C VAL A 155 28.54 -26.73 13.21
N GLY A 156 28.46 -26.80 11.89
CA GLY A 156 28.85 -27.98 11.11
C GLY A 156 30.35 -28.08 10.84
N ASN A 157 31.16 -27.08 11.21
CA ASN A 157 32.60 -27.15 11.02
C ASN A 157 33.26 -28.01 12.12
N PRO A 158 34.08 -29.03 11.78
CA PRO A 158 34.76 -29.89 12.75
C PRO A 158 35.60 -29.18 13.82
N LYS A 159 36.03 -27.94 13.54
CA LYS A 159 36.82 -27.09 14.46
C LYS A 159 35.95 -26.22 15.36
N HIS A 160 34.63 -26.21 15.20
CA HIS A 160 33.74 -25.40 16.01
C HIS A 160 33.66 -25.95 17.46
N PRO A 161 33.63 -25.11 18.51
CA PRO A 161 33.55 -25.60 19.90
C PRO A 161 32.30 -26.43 20.22
N PHE A 162 31.21 -26.11 19.52
CA PHE A 162 29.96 -26.87 19.53
C PHE A 162 29.78 -27.67 18.25
N TYR A 163 30.88 -28.14 17.64
CA TYR A 163 30.81 -28.92 16.41
C TYR A 163 29.77 -30.02 16.56
N ALA A 164 28.82 -30.03 15.63
CA ALA A 164 27.67 -30.90 15.68
C ALA A 164 28.12 -32.36 15.86
N GLY A 165 29.07 -32.89 15.07
CA GLY A 165 29.59 -34.25 15.29
C GLY A 165 28.49 -35.27 15.61
N SER A 166 28.58 -35.97 16.75
CA SER A 166 27.59 -36.92 17.27
C SER A 166 26.35 -36.28 17.95
N ALA A 167 26.27 -34.96 18.03
CA ALA A 167 25.12 -34.18 18.45
C ALA A 167 24.39 -33.61 17.21
N SER A 168 23.05 -33.56 17.26
CA SER A 168 22.26 -32.93 16.19
C SER A 168 22.68 -31.46 15.99
N PRO A 169 22.83 -30.96 14.73
CA PRO A 169 23.05 -29.54 14.45
C PRO A 169 22.07 -28.62 15.18
N SER A 170 20.81 -29.02 15.32
CA SER A 170 19.79 -28.26 16.04
C SER A 170 20.15 -28.04 17.52
N LEU A 171 20.74 -29.04 18.19
CA LEU A 171 21.22 -28.92 19.56
C LEU A 171 22.43 -27.98 19.66
N ALA A 172 23.36 -28.07 18.70
CA ALA A 172 24.49 -27.16 18.65
C ALA A 172 24.04 -25.70 18.48
N LYS A 173 23.06 -25.44 17.60
CA LYS A 173 22.46 -24.11 17.43
C LYS A 173 21.84 -23.60 18.73
N LEU A 174 21.02 -24.41 19.41
CA LEU A 174 20.40 -24.05 20.69
C LEU A 174 21.46 -23.66 21.75
N LYS A 175 22.55 -24.42 21.84
CA LYS A 175 23.66 -24.14 22.77
C LYS A 175 24.39 -22.83 22.47
N VAL A 176 24.46 -22.42 21.21
CA VAL A 176 25.05 -21.14 20.79
C VAL A 176 24.11 -19.97 21.08
N VAL A 177 22.80 -20.13 20.89
CA VAL A 177 21.82 -19.05 21.10
C VAL A 177 21.69 -18.65 22.57
N LYS A 178 21.74 -19.60 23.52
CA LYS A 178 21.57 -19.29 24.95
C LYS A 178 22.58 -18.24 25.48
N PRO A 179 23.90 -18.34 25.25
CA PRO A 179 24.85 -17.29 25.62
C PRO A 179 24.64 -15.95 24.92
N ILE A 180 24.07 -15.94 23.71
CA ILE A 180 23.71 -14.69 23.00
C ILE A 180 22.57 -14.00 23.76
N LEU A 181 21.53 -14.74 24.13
CA LEU A 181 20.42 -14.23 24.92
C LEU A 181 20.83 -13.76 26.31
N ASP A 182 21.74 -14.48 26.98
CA ASP A 182 22.26 -14.06 28.29
C ASP A 182 22.97 -12.69 28.21
N ARG A 183 23.75 -12.44 27.15
CA ARG A 183 24.37 -11.13 26.90
C ARG A 183 23.32 -10.05 26.60
N GLN A 184 22.30 -10.38 25.79
CA GLN A 184 21.24 -9.44 25.46
C GLN A 184 20.40 -9.07 26.69
N GLN A 185 20.12 -10.04 27.56
CA GLN A 185 19.43 -9.82 28.82
C GLN A 185 20.24 -8.95 29.79
N ALA A 186 21.57 -9.09 29.83
CA ALA A 186 22.43 -8.18 30.59
C ALA A 186 22.37 -6.75 30.04
N LEU A 187 22.38 -6.59 28.71
CA LEU A 187 22.21 -5.30 28.05
C LEU A 187 20.82 -4.68 28.34
N ALA A 188 19.76 -5.48 28.31
CA ALA A 188 18.40 -5.04 28.62
C ALA A 188 18.32 -4.44 30.03
N LYS A 189 18.91 -5.12 31.01
CA LYS A 189 19.02 -4.63 32.40
C LYS A 189 19.81 -3.33 32.50
N GLN A 190 20.92 -3.21 31.77
CA GLN A 190 21.73 -1.98 31.74
C GLN A 190 20.97 -0.79 31.13
N LEU A 191 20.14 -1.05 30.12
CA LEU A 191 19.33 -0.02 29.47
C LEU A 191 18.14 0.40 30.36
N GLY A 192 17.49 -0.56 31.04
CA GLY A 192 16.31 -0.32 31.85
C GLY A 192 15.23 0.41 31.05
N ARG A 193 14.74 1.56 31.53
CA ARG A 193 13.76 2.40 30.82
C ARG A 193 14.25 3.00 29.50
N ARG A 194 15.55 2.89 29.18
CA ARG A 194 16.11 3.29 27.89
C ARG A 194 15.95 2.22 26.81
N ALA A 195 15.53 1.00 27.18
CA ALA A 195 15.13 0.00 26.22
C ALA A 195 13.86 0.46 25.48
N PRO A 196 13.65 0.06 24.21
CA PRO A 196 12.42 0.33 23.48
C PRO A 196 11.19 -0.13 24.24
N ARG A 197 10.10 0.62 24.11
CA ARG A 197 8.80 0.22 24.64
C ARG A 197 8.11 -0.65 23.59
N LEU A 198 8.00 -1.94 23.88
CA LEU A 198 7.44 -2.97 23.01
C LEU A 198 6.20 -3.58 23.65
N LEU A 199 5.32 -4.20 22.85
CA LEU A 199 4.24 -5.02 23.36
C LEU A 199 4.83 -6.16 24.21
N THR A 200 4.20 -6.45 25.35
CA THR A 200 4.63 -7.52 26.25
C THR A 200 4.64 -8.86 25.51
N PRO A 201 5.44 -9.85 25.95
CA PRO A 201 5.39 -11.18 25.37
C PRO A 201 4.00 -11.82 25.45
N ALA A 202 3.12 -11.38 26.37
CA ALA A 202 1.73 -11.80 26.45
C ALA A 202 0.78 -11.08 25.47
N GLY A 203 1.18 -9.93 24.91
CA GLY A 203 0.37 -9.14 23.99
C GLY A 203 -0.67 -8.23 24.66
N ASP A 204 -0.61 -8.09 25.98
CA ASP A 204 -1.64 -7.45 26.83
C ASP A 204 -1.27 -6.03 27.31
N GLY A 205 -0.10 -5.53 26.94
CA GLY A 205 0.38 -4.23 27.37
C GLY A 205 1.74 -3.90 26.78
N PHE A 206 2.39 -2.86 27.31
CA PHE A 206 3.70 -2.42 26.82
C PHE A 206 4.75 -2.38 27.94
N ALA A 207 5.95 -2.86 27.65
CA ALA A 207 7.09 -2.86 28.56
C ALA A 207 8.38 -2.42 27.86
N HIS A 208 9.38 -2.00 28.64
CA HIS A 208 10.71 -1.66 28.12
C HIS A 208 11.53 -2.93 27.94
N LEU A 209 11.60 -3.43 26.70
CA LEU A 209 12.17 -4.74 26.36
C LEU A 209 13.17 -4.61 25.21
N LEU A 210 14.13 -5.54 25.12
CA LEU A 210 14.91 -5.69 23.89
C LEU A 210 14.30 -6.79 23.01
N PRO A 211 14.10 -6.51 21.70
CA PRO A 211 13.63 -7.53 20.78
C PRO A 211 14.77 -8.49 20.44
N PHE A 212 14.46 -9.78 20.44
CA PHE A 212 15.29 -10.84 19.92
C PHE A 212 14.49 -11.62 18.88
N GLY A 213 15.15 -12.10 17.85
CA GLY A 213 14.55 -13.14 17.04
C GLY A 213 15.52 -14.07 16.36
N PHE A 214 15.01 -15.26 16.08
CA PHE A 214 15.70 -16.39 15.49
C PHE A 214 14.91 -16.85 14.27
N SER A 215 15.56 -16.98 13.12
CA SER A 215 14.93 -17.41 11.88
C SER A 215 15.65 -18.61 11.29
N ASP A 216 14.89 -19.65 10.94
CA ASP A 216 15.38 -20.92 10.37
C ASP A 216 14.26 -21.50 9.48
N ASP A 217 14.64 -22.08 8.36
CA ASP A 217 13.74 -22.76 7.42
C ASP A 217 13.57 -24.25 7.76
N ASP A 218 14.43 -24.83 8.61
CA ASP A 218 14.31 -26.22 9.03
C ASP A 218 13.43 -26.37 10.29
N LYS A 219 12.36 -27.16 10.15
CA LYS A 219 11.42 -27.45 11.23
C LYS A 219 12.06 -28.05 12.47
N GLY A 220 13.09 -28.88 12.30
CA GLY A 220 13.82 -29.53 13.38
C GLY A 220 14.60 -28.52 14.22
N ASN A 221 15.27 -27.57 13.57
CA ASN A 221 15.94 -26.45 14.23
C ASN A 221 14.94 -25.55 14.94
N PHE A 222 13.85 -25.17 14.29
CA PHE A 222 12.78 -24.37 14.91
C PHE A 222 12.21 -25.06 16.16
N THR A 223 11.84 -26.34 16.04
CA THR A 223 11.26 -27.12 17.15
C THR A 223 12.26 -27.32 18.27
N THR A 224 13.52 -27.63 17.96
CA THR A 224 14.59 -27.75 18.98
C THR A 224 14.84 -26.42 19.68
N MET A 225 14.82 -25.31 18.94
CA MET A 225 14.99 -23.98 19.52
C MET A 225 13.84 -23.65 20.48
N ARG A 226 12.59 -23.93 20.08
CA ARG A 226 11.41 -23.70 20.89
C ARG A 226 11.36 -24.63 22.12
N ASP A 227 11.40 -25.93 21.88
CA ASP A 227 11.03 -26.97 22.87
C ASP A 227 12.23 -27.63 23.53
N GLY A 228 13.39 -27.64 22.86
CA GLY A 228 14.60 -28.32 23.31
C GLY A 228 14.68 -29.77 22.85
N VAL A 229 15.55 -30.52 23.50
CA VAL A 229 15.73 -31.98 23.30
C VAL A 229 15.93 -32.65 24.66
N PRO A 230 15.84 -33.98 24.78
CA PRO A 230 16.11 -34.66 26.05
C PRO A 230 17.47 -34.24 26.64
N GLY A 231 17.43 -33.68 27.86
CA GLY A 231 18.61 -33.19 28.58
C GLY A 231 18.99 -31.73 28.31
N GLU A 232 18.35 -31.03 27.38
CA GLU A 232 18.60 -29.62 27.07
C GLU A 232 17.28 -28.87 26.84
N LYS A 233 16.94 -27.94 27.74
CA LYS A 233 15.69 -27.15 27.65
C LYS A 233 15.69 -26.22 26.44
N GLY A 234 14.58 -26.12 25.73
CA GLY A 234 14.37 -25.11 24.70
C GLY A 234 14.20 -23.70 25.27
N LEU A 235 14.11 -22.72 24.37
CA LEU A 235 13.92 -21.32 24.75
C LEU A 235 12.59 -21.08 25.47
N ALA A 236 11.53 -21.83 25.14
CA ALA A 236 10.21 -21.71 25.78
C ALA A 236 10.28 -21.99 27.30
N GLU A 237 10.85 -23.13 27.68
CA GLU A 237 10.97 -23.55 29.07
C GLU A 237 11.95 -22.66 29.86
N GLU A 238 13.03 -22.18 29.23
CA GLU A 238 13.97 -21.24 29.85
C GLU A 238 13.35 -19.85 30.06
N PHE A 239 12.57 -19.36 29.09
CA PHE A 239 11.86 -18.09 29.18
C PHE A 239 10.78 -18.12 30.26
N LYS A 240 9.98 -19.19 30.30
CA LYS A 240 9.01 -19.46 31.36
C LYS A 240 9.64 -19.54 32.75
N ALA A 241 10.85 -20.08 32.84
CA ALA A 241 11.63 -20.10 34.09
C ALA A 241 12.18 -18.71 34.49
N GLY A 242 11.90 -17.66 33.71
CA GLY A 242 12.30 -16.28 34.01
C GLY A 242 13.77 -16.00 33.75
N ARG A 243 14.42 -16.75 32.85
CA ARG A 243 15.85 -16.51 32.51
C ARG A 243 16.06 -15.19 31.77
N TRP A 244 15.12 -14.80 30.92
CA TRP A 244 15.22 -13.60 30.07
C TRP A 244 13.99 -12.66 30.15
N PRO A 245 13.61 -12.18 31.36
CA PRO A 245 12.35 -11.46 31.56
C PRO A 245 12.30 -10.08 30.88
N ASP A 246 13.43 -9.52 30.49
CA ASP A 246 13.52 -8.18 29.85
C ASP A 246 13.69 -8.30 28.32
N LEU A 247 13.51 -9.49 27.76
CA LEU A 247 13.57 -9.77 26.34
C LEU A 247 12.18 -10.11 25.79
N LYS A 248 11.99 -9.83 24.50
CA LYS A 248 10.88 -10.34 23.70
C LYS A 248 11.44 -11.32 22.66
N LEU A 249 11.15 -12.60 22.83
CA LEU A 249 11.66 -13.65 21.95
C LEU A 249 10.68 -13.95 20.82
N THR A 250 11.12 -13.74 19.57
CA THR A 250 10.34 -14.07 18.38
C THR A 250 11.05 -15.15 17.57
N LEU A 251 10.38 -16.26 17.30
CA LEU A 251 10.89 -17.33 16.45
C LEU A 251 10.21 -17.26 15.09
N PHE A 252 10.98 -17.38 14.02
CA PHE A 252 10.49 -17.39 12.65
C PHE A 252 10.79 -18.76 12.04
N TYR A 253 9.76 -19.37 11.48
CA TYR A 253 9.86 -20.60 10.69
C TYR A 253 9.46 -20.25 9.25
N THR A 254 10.38 -20.47 8.30
CA THR A 254 10.32 -19.89 6.96
C THR A 254 10.19 -20.90 5.82
N ASP A 255 9.75 -22.13 6.11
CA ASP A 255 9.48 -23.13 5.06
C ASP A 255 8.23 -22.75 4.23
N ARG A 256 8.40 -22.48 2.93
CA ARG A 256 7.29 -22.06 2.06
C ARG A 256 6.21 -23.12 1.87
N ASP A 257 6.55 -24.38 2.08
CA ASP A 257 5.66 -25.51 1.84
C ASP A 257 5.00 -26.06 3.11
N ASP A 258 5.44 -25.61 4.30
CA ASP A 258 4.83 -25.99 5.58
C ASP A 258 3.76 -24.97 6.02
N PRO A 259 2.50 -25.39 6.26
CA PRO A 259 1.45 -24.50 6.77
C PRO A 259 1.72 -23.95 8.18
N GLU A 260 2.65 -24.53 8.94
CA GLU A 260 3.07 -24.00 10.25
C GLU A 260 4.09 -22.86 10.15
N SER A 261 4.53 -22.50 8.94
CA SER A 261 5.44 -21.37 8.74
C SER A 261 4.81 -20.05 9.14
N GLY A 262 5.60 -19.25 9.85
CA GLY A 262 5.09 -18.06 10.51
C GLY A 262 6.06 -17.47 11.52
N ALA A 263 5.56 -16.48 12.25
CA ALA A 263 6.30 -15.78 13.28
C ALA A 263 5.58 -15.97 14.63
N PHE A 264 6.33 -16.38 15.64
CA PHE A 264 5.80 -16.77 16.94
C PHE A 264 6.52 -16.03 18.07
N VAL A 265 5.77 -15.35 18.93
CA VAL A 265 6.30 -14.81 20.19
C VAL A 265 6.20 -15.89 21.27
N ILE A 266 7.28 -16.11 22.02
CA ILE A 266 7.23 -16.96 23.22
C ILE A 266 6.60 -16.14 24.35
N ALA A 267 5.38 -16.51 24.76
CA ALA A 267 4.69 -15.87 25.87
C ALA A 267 5.35 -16.22 27.23
N PRO A 268 5.05 -15.46 28.31
CA PRO A 268 5.67 -15.70 29.63
C PRO A 268 5.38 -17.08 30.22
N ASP A 269 4.32 -17.76 29.77
CA ASP A 269 3.99 -19.13 30.18
C ASP A 269 4.76 -20.21 29.37
N GLY A 270 5.62 -19.77 28.45
CA GLY A 270 6.42 -20.59 27.54
C GLY A 270 5.68 -20.97 26.25
N LYS A 271 4.39 -20.66 26.11
CA LYS A 271 3.65 -21.05 24.90
C LYS A 271 3.98 -20.13 23.73
N PRO A 272 4.13 -20.67 22.51
CA PRO A 272 4.17 -19.83 21.33
C PRO A 272 2.78 -19.22 21.10
N ARG A 273 2.76 -17.98 20.65
CA ARG A 273 1.57 -17.34 20.07
C ARG A 273 1.95 -16.63 18.79
N ASP A 274 0.98 -16.43 17.91
CA ASP A 274 1.20 -15.67 16.69
C ASP A 274 1.60 -14.22 17.03
N VAL A 275 2.49 -13.67 16.21
CA VAL A 275 2.84 -12.25 16.21
C VAL A 275 1.62 -11.45 15.76
N SER A 276 1.17 -10.48 16.57
CA SER A 276 0.07 -9.61 16.18
C SER A 276 0.49 -8.61 15.10
N ALA A 277 -0.48 -8.01 14.41
CA ALA A 277 -0.21 -6.96 13.41
C ALA A 277 0.70 -5.84 13.96
N ASP A 278 0.50 -5.48 15.24
CA ASP A 278 1.26 -4.43 15.91
C ASP A 278 2.72 -4.80 16.18
N GLU A 279 3.00 -6.08 16.35
CA GLU A 279 4.31 -6.61 16.71
C GLU A 279 5.21 -6.80 15.49
N TYR A 280 4.67 -6.90 14.29
CA TYR A 280 5.48 -6.97 13.06
C TYR A 280 6.39 -5.76 12.91
N GLY A 281 5.98 -4.58 13.40
CA GLY A 281 6.81 -3.36 13.43
C GLY A 281 7.89 -3.34 14.53
N GLU A 282 7.77 -4.21 15.53
CA GLU A 282 8.71 -4.38 16.64
C GLU A 282 9.79 -5.43 16.36
N THR A 283 9.49 -6.36 15.47
CA THR A 283 10.45 -7.34 14.98
C THR A 283 11.38 -6.72 13.94
N PHE A 284 12.58 -7.31 13.77
CA PHE A 284 13.49 -6.93 12.70
C PHE A 284 13.01 -7.33 11.30
N MET A 285 11.91 -8.09 11.21
CA MET A 285 11.25 -8.45 9.97
C MET A 285 10.45 -7.29 9.37
N LYS A 286 10.74 -6.04 9.71
CA LYS A 286 10.24 -4.86 8.99
C LYS A 286 10.64 -4.86 7.50
N GLY A 287 11.72 -5.56 7.15
CA GLY A 287 12.11 -5.89 5.78
C GLY A 287 11.19 -6.91 5.09
N ASN A 288 10.27 -7.53 5.84
CA ASN A 288 9.27 -8.44 5.34
C ASN A 288 7.84 -7.91 5.59
N SER A 289 7.51 -7.22 6.67
CA SER A 289 6.14 -6.76 6.89
C SER A 289 5.72 -5.63 5.94
N GLN A 290 5.05 -5.99 4.84
CA GLN A 290 4.26 -5.16 3.90
C GLN A 290 4.89 -3.89 3.27
N GLU A 291 5.81 -3.17 3.93
CA GLU A 291 6.44 -1.93 3.43
C GLU A 291 7.70 -2.20 2.57
N ALA A 292 8.42 -3.31 2.78
CA ALA A 292 9.46 -3.78 1.85
C ALA A 292 8.91 -4.72 0.75
N ASP A 293 7.64 -5.11 0.88
CA ASP A 293 6.89 -6.05 0.05
C ASP A 293 6.40 -5.42 -1.28
N VAL A 294 7.20 -4.51 -1.85
CA VAL A 294 6.97 -3.93 -3.19
C VAL A 294 7.48 -4.89 -4.28
N ARG A 295 8.43 -5.76 -3.94
CA ARG A 295 8.55 -7.04 -4.63
C ARG A 295 7.74 -8.03 -3.80
N PRO A 296 6.54 -8.42 -4.25
CA PRO A 296 5.68 -9.29 -3.45
C PRO A 296 6.45 -10.55 -3.08
N LYS A 297 6.38 -10.95 -1.80
CA LYS A 297 7.03 -12.14 -1.19
C LYS A 297 6.72 -13.48 -1.86
N LYS A 298 5.67 -13.53 -2.67
CA LYS A 298 5.62 -14.44 -3.82
C LYS A 298 6.01 -13.58 -4.99
N GLY A 299 7.23 -13.69 -5.53
CA GLY A 299 7.59 -12.94 -6.74
C GLY A 299 6.38 -13.01 -7.68
N PRO A 300 5.77 -11.85 -8.02
CA PRO A 300 4.32 -11.69 -8.17
C PRO A 300 3.81 -12.87 -8.95
N LYS A 301 3.14 -13.89 -8.35
CA LYS A 301 2.84 -15.21 -8.99
C LYS A 301 2.96 -15.07 -10.51
N LYS A 302 4.16 -15.29 -11.08
CA LYS A 302 4.66 -14.56 -12.28
C LYS A 302 3.49 -13.93 -13.04
N ASN A 303 3.23 -12.62 -12.83
CA ASN A 303 2.09 -11.87 -13.37
C ASN A 303 1.66 -12.57 -14.65
N PRO A 304 0.53 -13.31 -14.66
CA PRO A 304 0.28 -14.31 -15.69
C PRO A 304 0.52 -13.67 -17.04
N ARG A 305 1.39 -14.30 -17.85
CA ARG A 305 1.80 -13.70 -19.12
C ARG A 305 0.52 -13.34 -19.87
N PRO A 306 0.34 -12.06 -20.25
CA PRO A 306 -0.88 -11.65 -20.90
C PRO A 306 -1.02 -12.43 -22.22
N ALA A 307 -2.21 -12.97 -22.46
CA ALA A 307 -2.54 -13.57 -23.75
C ALA A 307 -2.42 -12.49 -24.82
N THR A 308 -1.53 -12.69 -25.79
CA THR A 308 -1.30 -11.71 -26.85
C THR A 308 -2.21 -12.01 -28.04
N ARG A 309 -3.05 -11.05 -28.41
CA ARG A 309 -3.90 -11.09 -29.61
C ARG A 309 -3.42 -10.04 -30.59
N ARG A 310 -2.92 -10.49 -31.74
CA ARG A 310 -2.63 -9.59 -32.86
C ARG A 310 -3.93 -9.24 -33.57
N VAL A 311 -4.10 -7.97 -33.88
CA VAL A 311 -5.28 -7.43 -34.58
C VAL A 311 -4.80 -6.68 -35.82
N ASN A 312 -5.53 -6.80 -36.92
CA ASN A 312 -5.19 -6.14 -38.17
C ASN A 312 -5.74 -4.70 -38.19
N VAL A 313 -5.21 -3.85 -37.32
CA VAL A 313 -5.48 -2.41 -37.31
C VAL A 313 -4.15 -1.67 -37.29
N ALA A 314 -4.14 -0.43 -37.81
CA ALA A 314 -2.91 0.36 -37.96
C ALA A 314 -2.22 0.59 -36.60
N ASP A 315 -2.98 1.04 -35.61
CA ASP A 315 -2.51 1.53 -34.32
C ASP A 315 -3.60 1.39 -33.24
N VAL A 316 -3.30 1.80 -32.00
CA VAL A 316 -4.28 1.74 -30.91
C VAL A 316 -5.41 2.76 -31.10
N ASP A 317 -5.18 3.85 -31.85
CA ASP A 317 -6.22 4.83 -32.15
C ASP A 317 -7.41 4.22 -32.88
N ALA A 318 -7.17 3.30 -33.81
CA ALA A 318 -8.20 2.56 -34.52
C ALA A 318 -9.04 1.62 -33.63
N LEU A 319 -8.62 1.38 -32.38
CA LEU A 319 -9.35 0.57 -31.41
C LEU A 319 -10.29 1.40 -30.52
N ILE A 320 -10.12 2.73 -30.49
CA ILE A 320 -10.86 3.65 -29.65
C ILE A 320 -11.77 4.50 -30.53
N ASP A 321 -13.08 4.46 -30.27
CA ASP A 321 -14.05 5.22 -31.04
C ASP A 321 -14.21 6.62 -30.48
N LYS A 322 -14.40 6.73 -29.16
CA LYS A 322 -14.62 8.01 -28.50
C LYS A 322 -14.19 8.00 -27.03
N VAL A 323 -13.81 9.15 -26.52
CA VAL A 323 -13.50 9.40 -25.11
C VAL A 323 -14.40 10.52 -24.60
N TYR A 324 -15.14 10.23 -23.54
CA TYR A 324 -16.04 11.19 -22.88
C TYR A 324 -15.43 11.63 -21.56
N PHE A 325 -15.40 12.94 -21.34
CA PHE A 325 -14.84 13.56 -20.15
C PHE A 325 -15.91 14.36 -19.42
N SER A 326 -16.06 14.15 -18.11
CA SER A 326 -17.21 14.66 -17.36
C SER A 326 -17.21 16.17 -17.09
N VAL A 327 -16.10 16.84 -17.41
CA VAL A 327 -15.92 18.27 -17.17
C VAL A 327 -15.36 18.93 -18.42
N ASP A 328 -15.47 20.25 -18.50
CA ASP A 328 -14.86 20.99 -19.58
C ASP A 328 -13.32 20.93 -19.52
N ALA A 329 -12.66 20.90 -20.68
CA ALA A 329 -11.22 20.92 -20.80
C ALA A 329 -10.80 21.85 -21.95
N PRO A 330 -10.77 23.17 -21.69
CA PRO A 330 -10.46 24.16 -22.71
C PRO A 330 -9.13 23.88 -23.42
N GLY A 331 -9.12 24.02 -24.75
CA GLY A 331 -7.94 23.79 -25.58
C GLY A 331 -7.73 22.35 -26.04
N VAL A 332 -8.63 21.42 -25.70
CA VAL A 332 -8.67 20.08 -26.28
C VAL A 332 -9.71 20.02 -27.38
N GLU A 333 -9.26 20.20 -28.63
CA GLU A 333 -10.07 19.99 -29.84
C GLU A 333 -9.61 18.69 -30.51
N ASP A 334 -10.39 17.61 -30.36
CA ASP A 334 -10.13 16.32 -31.00
C ASP A 334 -11.46 15.65 -31.34
N GLU A 335 -11.59 15.11 -32.55
CA GLU A 335 -12.87 14.59 -33.06
C GLU A 335 -13.36 13.33 -32.31
N LYS A 336 -12.46 12.64 -31.62
CA LYS A 336 -12.78 11.47 -30.79
C LYS A 336 -12.99 11.83 -29.32
N VAL A 337 -13.10 13.11 -28.98
CA VAL A 337 -13.22 13.57 -27.59
C VAL A 337 -14.47 14.42 -27.42
N GLU A 338 -15.19 14.18 -26.34
CA GLU A 338 -16.30 15.04 -25.91
C GLU A 338 -16.12 15.41 -24.44
N THR A 339 -16.17 16.70 -24.13
CA THR A 339 -15.97 17.25 -22.78
C THR A 339 -17.29 17.75 -22.20
N ASN A 340 -17.30 18.00 -20.89
CA ASN A 340 -18.48 18.46 -20.16
C ASN A 340 -19.71 17.53 -20.31
N VAL A 341 -19.45 16.23 -20.35
CA VAL A 341 -20.47 15.20 -20.60
C VAL A 341 -21.07 14.72 -19.28
N ASP A 342 -22.39 14.73 -19.17
CA ASP A 342 -23.05 13.95 -18.11
C ASP A 342 -22.91 12.46 -18.43
N LEU A 343 -21.90 11.83 -17.81
CA LEU A 343 -21.59 10.41 -18.04
C LEU A 343 -22.73 9.47 -17.63
N ILE A 344 -23.65 9.91 -16.77
CA ILE A 344 -24.81 9.10 -16.37
C ILE A 344 -25.90 9.20 -17.42
N ALA A 345 -26.17 10.41 -17.92
CA ALA A 345 -27.05 10.60 -19.07
C ALA A 345 -26.53 9.85 -20.30
N LEU A 346 -25.22 9.91 -20.56
CA LEU A 346 -24.56 9.17 -21.65
C LEU A 346 -24.79 7.66 -21.59
N ASP A 347 -24.74 7.08 -20.38
CA ASP A 347 -24.99 5.66 -20.10
C ASP A 347 -26.49 5.33 -20.30
N ALA A 348 -27.37 6.16 -19.74
CA ALA A 348 -28.82 5.98 -19.84
C ALA A 348 -29.32 6.11 -21.29
N ASP A 349 -28.85 7.12 -22.03
CA ASP A 349 -29.23 7.37 -23.41
C ASP A 349 -28.69 6.27 -24.34
N ALA A 350 -27.47 5.78 -24.11
CA ALA A 350 -26.92 4.66 -24.87
C ALA A 350 -27.73 3.36 -24.65
N LEU A 351 -28.12 3.09 -23.40
CA LEU A 351 -28.96 1.93 -23.12
C LEU A 351 -30.37 2.11 -23.71
N ARG A 352 -30.95 3.30 -23.64
CA ARG A 352 -32.25 3.61 -24.24
C ARG A 352 -32.21 3.42 -25.75
N GLU A 353 -31.22 3.99 -26.44
CA GLU A 353 -31.03 3.86 -27.88
C GLU A 353 -30.90 2.38 -28.26
N PHE A 354 -30.11 1.60 -27.51
CA PHE A 354 -29.98 0.16 -27.74
C PHE A 354 -31.31 -0.59 -27.59
N LEU A 355 -32.09 -0.28 -26.55
CA LEU A 355 -33.40 -0.89 -26.31
C LEU A 355 -34.42 -0.52 -27.40
N GLU A 356 -34.42 0.73 -27.86
CA GLU A 356 -35.32 1.25 -28.89
C GLU A 356 -34.94 0.82 -30.31
N ARG A 357 -33.66 0.54 -30.56
CA ARG A 357 -33.13 0.20 -31.89
C ARG A 357 -33.90 -0.97 -32.50
N LYS A 358 -34.53 -0.77 -33.66
CA LYS A 358 -35.10 -1.89 -34.43
C LYS A 358 -33.96 -2.79 -34.93
N VAL A 359 -34.04 -4.08 -34.63
CA VAL A 359 -33.06 -5.08 -35.07
C VAL A 359 -33.66 -5.96 -36.16
N PRO A 360 -32.86 -6.47 -37.11
CA PRO A 360 -33.38 -7.38 -38.13
C PRO A 360 -33.98 -8.66 -37.52
N ALA A 361 -34.89 -9.31 -38.24
CA ALA A 361 -35.51 -10.55 -37.77
C ALA A 361 -34.44 -11.62 -37.43
N GLY A 362 -34.62 -12.31 -36.31
CA GLY A 362 -33.70 -13.35 -35.84
C GLY A 362 -32.48 -12.83 -35.05
N TRP A 363 -32.31 -11.52 -34.93
CA TRP A 363 -31.27 -10.93 -34.07
C TRP A 363 -31.74 -10.84 -32.62
N LYS A 364 -30.83 -11.14 -31.69
CA LYS A 364 -31.06 -11.06 -30.25
C LYS A 364 -30.32 -9.87 -29.64
N LYS A 365 -30.98 -9.18 -28.72
CA LYS A 365 -30.39 -8.10 -27.93
C LYS A 365 -29.92 -8.61 -26.57
N ALA A 366 -28.69 -8.29 -26.20
CA ALA A 366 -28.22 -8.43 -24.84
C ALA A 366 -27.50 -7.16 -24.37
N PHE A 367 -27.67 -6.79 -23.09
CA PHE A 367 -26.84 -5.78 -22.45
C PHE A 367 -26.37 -6.23 -21.08
N TYR A 368 -25.19 -5.71 -20.71
CA TYR A 368 -24.54 -5.97 -19.44
C TYR A 368 -24.06 -4.65 -18.88
N ALA A 369 -24.52 -4.32 -17.68
CA ALA A 369 -24.14 -3.12 -16.97
C ALA A 369 -23.55 -3.49 -15.62
N GLU A 370 -22.44 -2.86 -15.24
CA GLU A 370 -21.84 -2.99 -13.91
C GLU A 370 -21.75 -1.60 -13.29
N ARG A 371 -22.41 -1.38 -12.15
CA ARG A 371 -22.55 -0.07 -11.52
C ARG A 371 -22.34 -0.18 -10.01
N TYR A 372 -21.91 0.94 -9.43
CA TYR A 372 -21.69 1.05 -7.98
C TYR A 372 -22.88 1.66 -7.24
N THR A 373 -23.62 2.58 -7.87
CA THR A 373 -24.83 3.17 -7.27
C THR A 373 -26.07 2.88 -8.08
N ALA A 374 -27.15 2.76 -7.31
CA ALA A 374 -28.49 2.45 -7.75
C ALA A 374 -29.40 3.69 -7.66
N ASP A 375 -28.85 4.89 -7.50
CA ASP A 375 -29.61 6.09 -7.08
C ASP A 375 -29.84 7.07 -8.23
N ASP A 376 -29.79 6.62 -9.48
CA ASP A 376 -30.00 7.47 -10.65
C ASP A 376 -31.38 7.26 -11.31
N PRO A 377 -32.25 8.29 -11.34
CA PRO A 377 -33.58 8.19 -11.95
C PRO A 377 -33.59 8.01 -13.47
N HIS A 378 -32.60 8.52 -14.21
CA HIS A 378 -32.55 8.37 -15.66
C HIS A 378 -32.33 6.90 -16.04
N ILE A 379 -31.39 6.25 -15.36
CA ILE A 379 -31.10 4.83 -15.51
C ILE A 379 -32.28 4.00 -15.03
N GLN A 380 -32.92 4.36 -13.90
CA GLN A 380 -34.14 3.70 -13.45
C GLN A 380 -35.19 3.64 -14.55
N ALA A 381 -35.54 4.81 -15.13
CA ALA A 381 -36.56 4.90 -16.16
C ALA A 381 -36.24 4.03 -17.39
N VAL A 382 -34.96 3.95 -17.76
CA VAL A 382 -34.52 3.11 -18.88
C VAL A 382 -34.60 1.62 -18.52
N LEU A 383 -34.19 1.22 -17.32
CA LEU A 383 -34.26 -0.18 -16.87
C LEU A 383 -35.70 -0.67 -16.67
N GLU A 384 -36.60 0.18 -16.15
CA GLU A 384 -38.03 -0.10 -16.05
C GLU A 384 -38.69 -0.26 -17.42
N SER A 385 -38.16 0.43 -18.44
CA SER A 385 -38.65 0.29 -19.81
C SER A 385 -38.22 -1.01 -20.51
N ALA A 386 -37.16 -1.67 -20.04
CA ALA A 386 -36.52 -2.80 -20.74
C ALA A 386 -37.48 -3.96 -21.00
N GLU A 387 -38.39 -4.26 -20.05
CA GLU A 387 -39.39 -5.33 -20.19
C GLU A 387 -40.32 -5.12 -21.39
N ARG A 388 -40.67 -3.87 -21.71
CA ARG A 388 -41.57 -3.51 -22.82
C ARG A 388 -41.02 -3.92 -24.19
N TYR A 389 -39.71 -4.12 -24.29
CA TYR A 389 -39.07 -4.51 -25.55
C TYR A 389 -39.11 -6.01 -25.82
N GLY A 390 -39.56 -6.83 -24.85
CA GLY A 390 -40.00 -8.23 -25.03
C GLY A 390 -38.95 -9.24 -25.50
N ASP A 391 -37.85 -8.82 -26.14
CA ASP A 391 -36.79 -9.67 -26.67
C ASP A 391 -35.37 -9.14 -26.34
N VAL A 392 -35.16 -8.78 -25.07
CA VAL A 392 -33.84 -8.37 -24.56
C VAL A 392 -33.42 -9.19 -23.34
N ASP A 393 -32.16 -9.60 -23.33
CA ASP A 393 -31.50 -10.18 -22.15
C ASP A 393 -30.66 -9.09 -21.47
N GLY A 394 -30.96 -8.77 -20.22
CA GLY A 394 -30.33 -7.69 -19.46
C GLY A 394 -29.66 -8.24 -18.21
N THR A 395 -28.43 -7.83 -17.95
CA THR A 395 -27.73 -8.13 -16.69
C THR A 395 -27.22 -6.84 -16.07
N LEU A 396 -27.67 -6.53 -14.85
CA LEU A 396 -27.20 -5.42 -14.06
C LEU A 396 -26.46 -5.94 -12.82
N VAL A 397 -25.15 -5.75 -12.76
CA VAL A 397 -24.33 -6.04 -11.58
C VAL A 397 -24.28 -4.80 -10.69
N LEU A 398 -24.73 -4.92 -9.44
CA LEU A 398 -24.88 -3.80 -8.50
C LEU A 398 -24.75 -4.29 -7.05
N PRO A 399 -23.92 -3.65 -6.20
CA PRO A 399 -23.88 -3.97 -4.77
C PRO A 399 -25.14 -3.47 -4.07
N LEU A 400 -25.95 -4.40 -3.55
CA LEU A 400 -27.26 -4.10 -2.97
C LEU A 400 -27.24 -3.79 -1.46
N ASP A 401 -26.08 -3.86 -0.80
CA ASP A 401 -25.94 -3.62 0.64
C ASP A 401 -26.48 -2.25 1.10
N THR A 402 -26.27 -1.22 0.28
CA THR A 402 -26.73 0.14 0.61
C THR A 402 -28.20 0.38 0.28
N ALA A 403 -28.80 -0.51 -0.50
CA ALA A 403 -30.17 -0.40 -1.01
C ALA A 403 -31.15 -1.39 -0.36
N MET A 404 -30.67 -2.43 0.30
CA MET A 404 -31.48 -3.47 0.93
C MET A 404 -31.27 -3.50 2.45
N ASP A 405 -32.37 -3.64 3.21
CA ASP A 405 -32.39 -4.04 4.60
C ASP A 405 -32.49 -5.57 4.66
N VAL A 406 -31.74 -6.17 5.57
CA VAL A 406 -31.71 -7.62 5.77
C VAL A 406 -31.86 -7.88 7.25
N ASP A 407 -32.82 -8.73 7.60
CA ASP A 407 -32.94 -9.29 8.94
C ASP A 407 -31.91 -10.42 9.09
N PHE A 408 -30.69 -10.11 9.56
CA PHE A 408 -29.59 -11.07 9.77
C PHE A 408 -29.84 -11.92 11.02
N LYS A 409 -29.43 -13.20 11.00
CA LYS A 409 -29.47 -14.06 12.19
C LYS A 409 -28.36 -13.65 13.15
N ASP A 410 -28.53 -13.95 14.43
CA ASP A 410 -27.46 -13.75 15.41
C ASP A 410 -26.16 -14.43 14.96
N GLY A 411 -25.08 -13.65 14.87
CA GLY A 411 -23.77 -14.10 14.40
C GLY A 411 -23.61 -14.25 12.88
N GLU A 412 -24.64 -13.95 12.08
CA GLU A 412 -24.56 -13.94 10.62
C GLU A 412 -23.89 -12.66 10.13
N THR A 413 -22.71 -12.81 9.52
CA THR A 413 -21.91 -11.70 8.99
C THR A 413 -22.26 -11.35 7.54
N SER A 414 -22.83 -12.31 6.80
CA SER A 414 -23.36 -12.11 5.45
C SER A 414 -24.47 -13.11 5.13
N THR A 415 -25.36 -12.79 4.19
CA THR A 415 -26.44 -13.69 3.77
C THR A 415 -26.61 -13.72 2.26
N THR A 416 -27.09 -14.86 1.78
CA THR A 416 -27.45 -15.14 0.38
C THR A 416 -28.96 -15.31 0.22
N ASP A 417 -29.70 -15.36 1.33
CA ASP A 417 -31.15 -15.53 1.32
C ASP A 417 -31.86 -14.19 1.12
N LEU A 418 -31.97 -13.78 -0.15
CA LEU A 418 -32.64 -12.54 -0.52
C LEU A 418 -34.13 -12.50 -0.19
N ARG A 419 -34.76 -13.62 0.19
CA ARG A 419 -36.15 -13.60 0.68
C ARG A 419 -36.29 -12.85 2.01
N ARG A 420 -35.17 -12.69 2.74
CA ARG A 420 -35.06 -11.92 3.98
C ARG A 420 -34.67 -10.46 3.73
N ALA A 421 -34.32 -10.13 2.49
CA ALA A 421 -33.93 -8.79 2.10
C ALA A 421 -35.14 -7.99 1.62
N ARG A 422 -35.23 -6.72 2.01
CA ARG A 422 -36.27 -5.79 1.57
C ARG A 422 -35.62 -4.49 1.11
N PRO A 423 -36.10 -3.85 0.03
CA PRO A 423 -35.57 -2.55 -0.34
C PRO A 423 -35.76 -1.52 0.78
N LYS A 424 -34.71 -0.75 1.06
CA LYS A 424 -34.71 0.37 2.02
C LYS A 424 -35.61 1.50 1.51
N ASP A 425 -36.13 2.34 2.41
CA ASP A 425 -36.74 3.62 2.03
C ASP A 425 -35.68 4.71 1.75
N THR A 426 -34.70 4.35 0.92
CA THR A 426 -33.66 5.25 0.39
C THR A 426 -33.83 5.35 -1.12
N ASP A 427 -33.22 6.34 -1.78
CA ASP A 427 -33.29 6.42 -3.26
C ASP A 427 -32.81 5.13 -3.94
N GLY A 428 -31.73 4.51 -3.42
CA GLY A 428 -31.24 3.23 -3.93
C GLY A 428 -32.23 2.09 -3.71
N GLY A 429 -32.87 2.00 -2.53
CA GLY A 429 -33.87 0.98 -2.28
C GLY A 429 -35.16 1.18 -3.10
N ARG A 430 -35.62 2.43 -3.27
CA ARG A 430 -36.75 2.77 -4.14
C ARG A 430 -36.47 2.41 -5.60
N LEU A 431 -35.25 2.67 -6.11
CA LEU A 431 -34.87 2.23 -7.45
C LEU A 431 -34.92 0.71 -7.55
N VAL A 432 -34.33 -0.02 -6.59
CA VAL A 432 -34.32 -1.49 -6.59
C VAL A 432 -35.75 -2.07 -6.57
N ALA A 433 -36.64 -1.49 -5.77
CA ALA A 433 -38.05 -1.83 -5.76
C ALA A 433 -38.72 -1.58 -7.13
N GLY A 434 -38.45 -0.41 -7.74
CA GLY A 434 -38.98 -0.02 -9.04
C GLY A 434 -38.58 -0.98 -10.16
N ILE A 435 -37.29 -1.30 -10.27
CA ILE A 435 -36.79 -2.24 -11.29
C ILE A 435 -37.33 -3.66 -11.06
N MET A 436 -37.41 -4.15 -9.81
CA MET A 436 -37.97 -5.47 -9.50
C MET A 436 -39.46 -5.57 -9.83
N GLY A 437 -40.20 -4.45 -9.79
CA GLY A 437 -41.58 -4.35 -10.23
C GLY A 437 -41.79 -4.53 -11.74
N HIS A 438 -40.73 -4.38 -12.54
CA HIS A 438 -40.74 -4.42 -14.01
C HIS A 438 -39.98 -5.65 -14.55
N GLY A 439 -40.26 -6.83 -13.99
CA GLY A 439 -39.77 -8.11 -14.52
C GLY A 439 -38.33 -8.50 -14.17
N TRP A 440 -37.53 -7.60 -13.55
CA TRP A 440 -36.18 -7.92 -13.09
C TRP A 440 -36.19 -8.92 -11.93
N LYS A 441 -35.29 -9.91 -11.96
CA LYS A 441 -35.14 -10.90 -10.89
C LYS A 441 -33.73 -10.87 -10.31
N VAL A 442 -33.65 -10.91 -8.98
CA VAL A 442 -32.37 -10.85 -8.27
C VAL A 442 -31.73 -12.23 -8.19
N ASN A 443 -30.48 -12.36 -8.65
CA ASN A 443 -29.68 -13.58 -8.70
C ASN A 443 -30.41 -14.82 -9.28
N ASP A 444 -31.32 -14.61 -10.23
CA ASP A 444 -32.01 -15.70 -10.94
C ASP A 444 -31.34 -15.99 -12.29
N ARG A 445 -30.69 -17.16 -12.40
CA ARG A 445 -29.98 -17.59 -13.61
C ARG A 445 -30.91 -17.72 -14.84
N LYS A 446 -32.21 -18.01 -14.63
CA LYS A 446 -33.19 -18.24 -15.71
C LYS A 446 -33.92 -16.98 -16.15
N ALA A 447 -33.85 -15.90 -15.37
CA ALA A 447 -34.47 -14.65 -15.73
C ALA A 447 -33.80 -14.01 -16.95
N ARG A 448 -34.56 -13.31 -17.78
CA ARG A 448 -34.02 -12.54 -18.91
C ARG A 448 -33.39 -11.23 -18.44
N LEU A 449 -34.05 -10.56 -17.50
CA LEU A 449 -33.59 -9.35 -16.84
C LEU A 449 -33.10 -9.71 -15.43
N LYS A 450 -31.79 -9.62 -15.22
CA LYS A 450 -31.09 -10.11 -14.04
C LYS A 450 -30.50 -8.96 -13.25
N LEU A 451 -30.86 -8.86 -11.98
CA LEU A 451 -30.16 -8.02 -11.02
C LEU A 451 -29.17 -8.91 -10.25
N VAL A 452 -27.87 -8.63 -10.36
CA VAL A 452 -26.80 -9.48 -9.82
C VAL A 452 -26.06 -8.73 -8.72
N THR A 453 -26.01 -9.30 -7.53
CA THR A 453 -25.31 -8.73 -6.36
C THR A 453 -24.39 -9.76 -5.71
N PRO A 454 -23.24 -9.34 -5.12
CA PRO A 454 -22.55 -10.16 -4.13
C PRO A 454 -23.48 -10.49 -2.93
N PRO A 455 -23.06 -11.39 -2.02
CA PRO A 455 -23.74 -11.59 -0.73
C PRO A 455 -23.99 -10.26 -0.02
N LEU A 456 -25.11 -10.17 0.72
CA LEU A 456 -25.41 -8.99 1.52
C LEU A 456 -24.71 -9.09 2.88
N TYR A 457 -24.04 -8.03 3.32
CA TYR A 457 -23.21 -8.02 4.53
C TYR A 457 -23.88 -7.31 5.70
N ASN A 458 -23.73 -7.87 6.90
CA ASN A 458 -24.24 -7.29 8.14
C ASN A 458 -23.42 -6.05 8.51
N HIS A 459 -24.08 -4.92 8.72
CA HIS A 459 -23.45 -3.60 8.83
C HIS A 459 -22.62 -3.38 10.11
N GLY A 460 -22.44 -4.40 10.95
CA GLY A 460 -21.65 -4.36 12.18
C GLY A 460 -20.22 -4.92 12.08
N ASP A 461 -19.87 -5.65 11.02
CA ASP A 461 -18.53 -6.23 10.83
C ASP A 461 -17.76 -5.48 9.72
N GLU A 462 -16.47 -5.19 9.99
CA GLU A 462 -15.67 -4.17 9.30
C GLU A 462 -15.22 -4.49 7.86
N ASP A 463 -15.45 -5.70 7.33
CA ASP A 463 -14.99 -6.10 6.00
C ASP A 463 -16.11 -6.14 4.98
N ARG A 464 -16.42 -4.99 4.38
CA ARG A 464 -17.16 -4.96 3.11
C ARG A 464 -16.20 -5.27 1.96
N ASP A 465 -16.63 -6.08 1.01
CA ASP A 465 -15.99 -6.26 -0.29
C ASP A 465 -16.70 -5.35 -1.31
N PRO A 466 -16.44 -4.03 -1.34
CA PRO A 466 -17.23 -3.15 -2.18
C PRO A 466 -16.84 -3.30 -3.65
N LEU A 467 -17.84 -3.27 -4.52
CA LEU A 467 -17.68 -3.28 -5.99
C LEU A 467 -17.26 -1.87 -6.50
N MET A 468 -16.25 -1.24 -5.89
CA MET A 468 -16.07 0.23 -5.98
C MET A 468 -15.61 0.77 -7.33
N HIS A 469 -14.99 -0.03 -8.18
CA HIS A 469 -14.15 0.51 -9.28
C HIS A 469 -14.33 -0.17 -10.63
N LYS A 470 -15.39 -0.94 -10.85
CA LYS A 470 -15.71 -1.50 -12.18
C LYS A 470 -16.98 -0.87 -12.74
N LYS A 471 -16.89 -0.31 -13.94
CA LYS A 471 -18.02 0.32 -14.63
C LYS A 471 -17.95 0.14 -16.11
N ARG A 472 -19.03 -0.40 -16.62
CA ARG A 472 -19.18 -0.63 -18.04
C ARG A 472 -20.62 -0.82 -18.40
N LEU A 473 -20.96 -0.34 -19.59
CA LEU A 473 -22.12 -0.75 -20.34
C LEU A 473 -21.62 -1.47 -21.58
N ILE A 474 -21.99 -2.73 -21.71
CA ILE A 474 -21.73 -3.54 -22.89
C ILE A 474 -23.06 -3.87 -23.52
N THR A 475 -23.23 -3.56 -24.80
CA THR A 475 -24.38 -4.03 -25.58
C THR A 475 -23.90 -4.95 -26.69
N VAL A 476 -24.71 -5.98 -26.95
CA VAL A 476 -24.41 -7.04 -27.92
C VAL A 476 -25.66 -7.31 -28.74
N LEU A 477 -25.54 -7.18 -30.05
CA LEU A 477 -26.50 -7.73 -30.99
C LEU A 477 -25.94 -9.02 -31.56
N THR A 478 -26.65 -10.13 -31.40
CA THR A 478 -26.24 -11.43 -31.96
C THR A 478 -27.18 -11.82 -33.09
N GLY A 479 -26.67 -11.97 -34.30
CA GLY A 479 -27.45 -12.39 -35.45
C GLY A 479 -27.66 -13.90 -35.52
N PRO A 480 -28.49 -14.38 -36.47
CA PRO A 480 -28.89 -15.78 -36.57
C PRO A 480 -27.73 -16.75 -36.84
N ASN A 481 -26.61 -16.29 -37.39
CA ASN A 481 -25.42 -17.11 -37.66
C ASN A 481 -24.33 -16.95 -36.58
N GLY A 482 -24.64 -16.27 -35.46
CA GLY A 482 -23.70 -16.01 -34.38
C GLY A 482 -22.79 -14.81 -34.61
N GLU A 483 -23.00 -14.04 -35.67
CA GLU A 483 -22.36 -12.73 -35.84
C GLU A 483 -22.70 -11.80 -34.68
N LYS A 484 -21.74 -11.01 -34.23
CA LYS A 484 -21.92 -10.11 -33.09
C LYS A 484 -21.54 -8.69 -33.44
N ILE A 485 -22.42 -7.75 -33.11
CA ILE A 485 -22.13 -6.32 -33.10
C ILE A 485 -21.98 -5.92 -31.65
N TYR A 486 -20.80 -5.41 -31.33
CA TYR A 486 -20.41 -5.04 -29.97
C TYR A 486 -20.40 -3.53 -29.83
N HIS A 487 -20.78 -3.06 -28.66
CA HIS A 487 -20.56 -1.70 -28.20
C HIS A 487 -20.23 -1.72 -26.71
N CYS A 488 -19.19 -1.00 -26.31
CA CYS A 488 -18.72 -0.98 -24.94
C CYS A 488 -18.35 0.44 -24.55
N LYS A 489 -18.86 0.89 -23.41
CA LYS A 489 -18.45 2.11 -22.71
C LYS A 489 -17.90 1.70 -21.36
N SER A 490 -16.62 1.97 -21.09
CA SER A 490 -15.92 1.55 -19.87
C SER A 490 -15.15 2.71 -19.26
N GLY A 491 -15.09 2.82 -17.93
CA GLY A 491 -14.51 3.99 -17.28
C GLY A 491 -13.88 3.73 -15.91
N THR A 492 -13.13 4.69 -15.41
CA THR A 492 -12.24 4.53 -14.25
C THR A 492 -12.83 4.96 -12.89
N GLY A 493 -14.05 5.50 -12.82
CA GLY A 493 -14.53 6.12 -11.56
C GLY A 493 -16.03 6.20 -11.32
N ASN A 494 -16.45 6.53 -10.09
CA ASN A 494 -17.86 6.53 -9.70
C ASN A 494 -18.71 7.52 -10.52
N TRP A 495 -19.85 7.08 -11.04
CA TRP A 495 -20.81 7.83 -11.84
C TRP A 495 -22.01 7.96 -10.89
N SER A 496 -22.00 9.01 -10.07
CA SER A 496 -23.07 9.26 -9.10
C SER A 496 -23.53 10.70 -9.31
N THR A 497 -24.85 10.90 -9.37
CA THR A 497 -25.48 12.21 -9.48
C THR A 497 -25.24 13.08 -8.24
N ARG A 498 -25.05 12.44 -7.08
CA ARG A 498 -24.91 13.12 -5.78
C ARG A 498 -23.52 13.72 -5.55
N ASN A 499 -22.49 13.10 -6.12
CA ASN A 499 -21.10 13.54 -5.96
C ASN A 499 -20.48 13.67 -7.35
N GLN A 500 -20.57 14.86 -7.96
CA GLN A 500 -19.96 15.11 -9.26
C GLN A 500 -18.46 14.84 -9.21
N ARG A 501 -17.97 14.07 -10.17
CA ARG A 501 -16.56 13.64 -10.24
C ARG A 501 -15.97 14.00 -11.58
N VAL A 502 -14.71 14.42 -11.58
CA VAL A 502 -13.88 14.42 -12.79
C VAL A 502 -13.58 12.97 -13.14
N ASN A 503 -14.06 12.50 -14.28
CA ASN A 503 -14.02 11.11 -14.71
C ASN A 503 -13.93 11.03 -16.23
N MET A 504 -13.61 9.84 -16.71
CA MET A 504 -13.53 9.56 -18.13
C MET A 504 -14.15 8.20 -18.47
N VAL A 505 -14.75 8.13 -19.66
CA VAL A 505 -15.29 6.90 -20.27
C VAL A 505 -14.67 6.73 -21.65
N VAL A 506 -14.22 5.51 -21.93
CA VAL A 506 -13.70 5.09 -23.23
C VAL A 506 -14.77 4.26 -23.92
N GLU A 507 -15.10 4.63 -25.14
CA GLU A 507 -16.02 3.90 -26.02
C GLU A 507 -15.24 3.11 -27.08
N THR A 508 -15.65 1.86 -27.28
CA THR A 508 -15.12 0.98 -28.32
C THR A 508 -16.16 -0.02 -28.83
N HIS A 509 -16.12 -0.30 -30.12
CA HIS A 509 -16.85 -1.39 -30.78
C HIS A 509 -15.92 -2.56 -31.14
N HIS A 510 -14.61 -2.45 -30.85
CA HIS A 510 -13.63 -3.42 -31.33
C HIS A 510 -13.77 -4.77 -30.59
N PRO A 511 -14.07 -5.90 -31.29
CA PRO A 511 -14.41 -7.16 -30.64
C PRO A 511 -13.35 -7.67 -29.65
N ALA A 512 -12.06 -7.47 -29.96
CA ALA A 512 -10.98 -7.93 -29.09
C ALA A 512 -11.00 -7.32 -27.68
N ILE A 513 -11.49 -6.08 -27.55
CA ILE A 513 -11.63 -5.38 -26.26
C ILE A 513 -12.95 -5.81 -25.62
N VAL A 514 -14.07 -5.68 -26.35
CA VAL A 514 -15.40 -5.93 -25.79
C VAL A 514 -15.58 -7.37 -25.32
N GLU A 515 -15.04 -8.35 -26.05
CA GLU A 515 -15.07 -9.76 -25.61
C GLU A 515 -14.29 -9.99 -24.31
N HIS A 516 -13.20 -9.26 -24.08
CA HIS A 516 -12.42 -9.39 -22.85
C HIS A 516 -13.16 -8.73 -21.68
N GLU A 517 -13.71 -7.54 -21.87
CA GLU A 517 -14.56 -6.91 -20.85
C GLU A 517 -15.79 -7.77 -20.53
N LEU A 518 -16.45 -8.32 -21.54
CA LEU A 518 -17.59 -9.20 -21.34
C LEU A 518 -17.21 -10.46 -20.57
N ALA A 519 -16.05 -11.08 -20.85
CA ALA A 519 -15.55 -12.22 -20.10
C ALA A 519 -15.29 -11.88 -18.62
N GLU A 520 -14.68 -10.72 -18.36
CA GLU A 520 -14.46 -10.22 -17.00
C GLU A 520 -15.76 -9.94 -16.25
N LEU A 521 -16.77 -9.39 -16.94
CA LEU A 521 -18.11 -9.18 -16.36
C LEU A 521 -18.78 -10.51 -16.06
N GLN A 522 -18.71 -11.45 -16.99
CA GLN A 522 -19.31 -12.77 -16.83
C GLN A 522 -18.66 -13.53 -15.66
N ALA A 523 -17.36 -13.39 -15.44
CA ALA A 523 -16.69 -13.96 -14.27
C ALA A 523 -17.23 -13.39 -12.95
N SER A 524 -17.48 -12.08 -12.86
CA SER A 524 -18.17 -11.47 -11.71
C SER A 524 -19.60 -12.02 -11.56
N VAL A 525 -20.37 -12.08 -12.66
CA VAL A 525 -21.75 -12.58 -12.66
C VAL A 525 -21.81 -14.02 -12.18
N ASP A 526 -20.96 -14.89 -12.72
CA ASP A 526 -20.94 -16.31 -12.36
C ASP A 526 -20.57 -16.51 -10.89
N ALA A 527 -19.59 -15.76 -10.38
CA ALA A 527 -19.21 -15.79 -8.98
C ALA A 527 -20.35 -15.34 -8.06
N PHE A 528 -21.01 -14.21 -8.36
CA PHE A 528 -22.11 -13.69 -7.55
C PHE A 528 -23.38 -14.54 -7.64
N MET A 529 -23.67 -15.12 -8.80
CA MET A 529 -24.74 -16.11 -8.97
C MET A 529 -24.46 -17.40 -8.18
N ASP A 530 -23.19 -17.70 -7.90
CA ASP A 530 -22.76 -18.77 -6.99
C ASP A 530 -22.61 -18.27 -5.53
N TRP A 531 -23.01 -17.04 -5.24
CA TRP A 531 -22.90 -16.42 -3.92
C TRP A 531 -21.47 -16.32 -3.37
N LYS A 532 -20.50 -16.24 -4.27
CA LYS A 532 -19.09 -16.09 -3.90
C LYS A 532 -18.78 -14.61 -3.64
N PRO A 533 -17.91 -14.30 -2.65
CA PRO A 533 -17.42 -12.94 -2.43
C PRO A 533 -16.53 -12.47 -3.59
N ILE A 534 -16.21 -11.17 -3.64
CA ILE A 534 -15.37 -10.59 -4.72
C ILE A 534 -14.01 -11.28 -4.82
N LYS A 535 -13.40 -11.59 -3.67
CA LYS A 535 -12.10 -12.28 -3.61
C LYS A 535 -12.09 -13.68 -4.27
N ALA A 536 -13.26 -14.28 -4.51
CA ALA A 536 -13.42 -15.57 -5.14
C ALA A 536 -13.72 -15.48 -6.65
N ILE A 537 -13.81 -14.27 -7.23
CA ILE A 537 -13.88 -14.10 -8.67
C ILE A 537 -12.57 -14.58 -9.28
N GLN A 538 -12.64 -15.55 -10.17
CA GLN A 538 -11.49 -15.99 -10.95
C GLN A 538 -11.12 -14.90 -11.95
N ALA A 539 -9.89 -14.35 -11.85
CA ALA A 539 -9.45 -13.34 -12.80
C ALA A 539 -9.39 -13.93 -14.21
N VAL A 540 -9.87 -13.17 -15.20
CA VAL A 540 -9.64 -13.54 -16.60
C VAL A 540 -8.18 -13.26 -16.90
N GLN A 541 -7.56 -14.12 -17.71
CA GLN A 541 -6.18 -13.91 -18.12
C GLN A 541 -6.05 -12.53 -18.79
N PRO A 542 -5.09 -11.69 -18.34
CA PRO A 542 -4.84 -10.38 -18.95
C PRO A 542 -4.66 -10.49 -20.46
N ARG A 543 -5.16 -9.52 -21.21
CA ARG A 543 -5.12 -9.53 -22.68
C ARG A 543 -4.28 -8.38 -23.22
N ARG A 544 -3.22 -8.71 -23.96
CA ARG A 544 -2.41 -7.75 -24.72
C ARG A 544 -2.84 -7.76 -26.18
N ILE A 545 -3.38 -6.65 -26.66
CA ILE A 545 -3.70 -6.42 -28.06
C ILE A 545 -2.48 -5.76 -28.72
N LEU A 546 -1.99 -6.34 -29.82
CA LEU A 546 -0.82 -5.86 -30.57
C LEU A 546 -1.26 -5.45 -31.99
N THR A 547 -0.98 -4.21 -32.36
CA THR A 547 -1.36 -3.58 -33.64
C THR A 547 -0.24 -3.73 -34.68
N ASN A 548 -0.51 -3.30 -35.91
CA ASN A 548 0.43 -3.43 -37.03
C ASN A 548 1.70 -2.59 -36.86
N ASN A 549 1.62 -1.42 -36.21
CA ASN A 549 2.76 -0.53 -35.96
C ASN A 549 3.53 -0.86 -34.66
N GLY A 550 3.18 -1.94 -33.98
CA GLY A 550 3.85 -2.40 -32.75
C GLY A 550 3.39 -1.71 -31.46
N GLU A 551 2.37 -0.86 -31.52
CA GLU A 551 1.69 -0.37 -30.32
C GLU A 551 0.94 -1.49 -29.61
N THR A 552 0.75 -1.34 -28.31
CA THR A 552 0.02 -2.33 -27.52
C THR A 552 -1.01 -1.70 -26.61
N LEU A 553 -2.16 -2.37 -26.51
CA LEU A 553 -3.18 -2.12 -25.51
C LEU A 553 -3.28 -3.35 -24.60
N LEU A 554 -2.98 -3.19 -23.32
CA LEU A 554 -3.16 -4.22 -22.31
C LEU A 554 -4.44 -3.95 -21.50
N LEU A 555 -5.23 -4.99 -21.33
CA LEU A 555 -6.46 -5.00 -20.55
C LEU A 555 -6.33 -6.02 -19.42
N ALA A 556 -6.71 -5.65 -18.20
CA ALA A 556 -6.77 -6.58 -17.08
C ALA A 556 -7.70 -6.09 -15.96
N SER A 557 -8.31 -7.03 -15.23
CA SER A 557 -8.90 -6.76 -13.93
C SER A 557 -7.86 -7.00 -12.83
N THR A 558 -7.82 -6.12 -11.85
CA THR A 558 -6.84 -6.25 -10.78
C THR A 558 -7.11 -7.39 -9.84
N ALA A 559 -8.35 -7.51 -9.33
CA ALA A 559 -8.87 -8.63 -8.51
C ALA A 559 -7.87 -9.28 -7.52
N GLY A 560 -6.88 -8.52 -7.05
CA GLY A 560 -5.74 -9.01 -6.29
C GLY A 560 -4.72 -9.93 -6.99
N GLN A 561 -4.87 -10.19 -8.29
CA GLN A 561 -4.04 -11.14 -9.04
C GLN A 561 -3.12 -10.49 -10.08
N TYR A 562 -3.48 -9.33 -10.64
CA TYR A 562 -2.72 -8.68 -11.71
C TYR A 562 -2.91 -7.16 -11.75
N ASN A 563 -1.87 -6.36 -11.48
CA ASN A 563 -1.98 -4.90 -11.52
C ASN A 563 -1.23 -4.32 -12.72
N THR A 564 -1.93 -3.68 -13.68
CA THR A 564 -1.27 -3.08 -14.85
C THR A 564 -0.40 -1.89 -14.46
N ASN A 565 -0.68 -1.23 -13.33
CA ASN A 565 0.18 -0.15 -12.85
C ASN A 565 1.58 -0.65 -12.48
N HIS A 566 1.74 -1.93 -12.12
CA HIS A 566 3.07 -2.49 -11.92
C HIS A 566 3.86 -2.48 -13.22
N LEU A 567 3.23 -2.72 -14.37
CA LEU A 567 3.91 -2.65 -15.66
C LEU A 567 4.22 -1.21 -16.10
N PHE A 568 3.34 -0.26 -15.77
CA PHE A 568 3.64 1.17 -15.93
C PHE A 568 4.87 1.56 -15.10
N LEU A 569 4.91 1.13 -13.84
CA LEU A 569 6.04 1.39 -12.95
C LEU A 569 7.28 0.60 -13.34
N ASP A 570 7.17 -0.61 -13.86
CA ASP A 570 8.29 -1.38 -14.39
C ASP A 570 8.95 -0.65 -15.57
N ALA A 571 8.16 0.04 -16.40
CA ALA A 571 8.69 0.90 -17.46
C ALA A 571 9.51 2.06 -16.87
N ILE A 572 9.01 2.72 -15.82
CA ILE A 572 9.76 3.76 -15.09
C ILE A 572 10.99 3.17 -14.39
N ALA A 573 10.89 1.98 -13.81
CA ALA A 573 11.98 1.31 -13.09
C ALA A 573 13.18 1.06 -14.00
N LYS A 574 12.93 0.64 -15.25
CA LYS A 574 14.00 0.51 -16.25
C LYS A 574 14.77 1.79 -16.48
N THR A 575 14.13 2.96 -16.37
CA THR A 575 14.83 4.25 -16.49
C THR A 575 15.79 4.52 -15.31
N VAL A 576 15.54 3.89 -14.15
CA VAL A 576 16.42 3.97 -12.97
C VAL A 576 17.51 2.90 -13.04
N ASP A 577 17.13 1.68 -13.41
CA ASP A 577 17.99 0.49 -13.38
C ASP A 577 18.96 0.43 -14.57
N ASP A 578 18.55 0.93 -15.73
CA ASP A 578 19.32 0.95 -16.97
C ASP A 578 19.19 2.31 -17.70
N PRO A 579 19.73 3.40 -17.11
CA PRO A 579 19.63 4.74 -17.66
C PRO A 579 20.36 4.93 -19.00
N ALA A 580 21.22 3.97 -19.39
CA ALA A 580 21.91 3.99 -20.67
C ALA A 580 20.97 3.63 -21.83
N ASN A 581 20.03 2.71 -21.61
CA ASN A 581 19.07 2.29 -22.62
C ASN A 581 17.67 2.87 -22.40
N TYR A 582 17.37 3.40 -21.21
CA TYR A 582 16.05 3.92 -20.87
C TYR A 582 16.13 5.31 -20.25
N LYS A 583 15.40 6.26 -20.81
CA LYS A 583 15.37 7.64 -20.32
C LYS A 583 13.95 8.09 -20.04
N LEU A 584 13.67 8.54 -18.82
CA LEU A 584 12.39 9.20 -18.52
C LEU A 584 12.43 10.61 -19.12
N LEU A 585 11.44 10.95 -19.95
CA LEU A 585 11.30 12.29 -20.52
C LEU A 585 10.36 13.16 -19.66
N ASP A 586 9.24 12.60 -19.23
CA ASP A 586 8.32 13.17 -18.24
C ASP A 586 7.32 12.12 -17.76
N ALA A 587 6.68 12.42 -16.65
CA ALA A 587 5.56 11.66 -16.09
C ALA A 587 4.42 12.61 -15.75
N ASP A 588 3.19 12.17 -15.95
CA ASP A 588 2.00 12.89 -15.52
C ASP A 588 1.13 11.97 -14.64
N LEU A 589 0.70 12.46 -13.48
CA LEU A 589 -0.14 11.72 -12.54
C LEU A 589 -1.41 12.52 -12.27
N TYR A 590 -2.56 11.97 -12.60
CA TYR A 590 -3.86 12.56 -12.36
C TYR A 590 -4.67 11.54 -11.59
N HIS A 591 -4.82 11.72 -10.26
CA HIS A 591 -5.34 10.65 -9.37
C HIS A 591 -6.23 11.18 -8.26
N PHE A 592 -7.29 10.43 -7.94
CA PHE A 592 -8.07 10.62 -6.71
C PHE A 592 -7.23 10.34 -5.46
N VAL A 593 -6.50 9.23 -5.48
CA VAL A 593 -5.65 8.73 -4.41
C VAL A 593 -4.49 7.95 -5.03
N MET A 594 -3.27 8.19 -4.54
CA MET A 594 -2.03 7.50 -4.91
C MET A 594 -1.56 6.78 -3.65
N THR A 595 -2.03 5.55 -3.45
CA THR A 595 -1.65 4.77 -2.26
C THR A 595 -0.36 3.97 -2.49
N LEU A 596 0.22 3.99 -3.70
CA LEU A 596 1.41 3.18 -3.97
C LEU A 596 2.67 3.98 -3.66
N SER A 597 3.02 4.08 -2.38
CA SER A 597 4.18 4.81 -1.87
C SER A 597 5.49 4.46 -2.60
N ALA A 598 5.66 3.19 -2.95
CA ALA A 598 6.81 2.72 -3.70
C ALA A 598 6.85 3.18 -5.15
N GLY A 599 5.70 3.33 -5.81
CA GLY A 599 5.60 3.95 -7.13
C GLY A 599 6.05 5.41 -7.09
N MET A 600 5.68 6.15 -6.03
CA MET A 600 6.14 7.52 -5.84
C MET A 600 7.64 7.61 -5.54
N LYS A 601 8.18 6.69 -4.73
CA LYS A 601 9.63 6.57 -4.53
C LYS A 601 10.34 6.30 -5.87
N LEU A 602 9.81 5.41 -6.69
CA LEU A 602 10.42 5.09 -7.98
C LEU A 602 10.40 6.29 -8.94
N ILE A 603 9.30 7.05 -8.98
CA ILE A 603 9.23 8.29 -9.78
C ILE A 603 10.25 9.31 -9.30
N LYS A 604 10.43 9.47 -7.97
CA LYS A 604 11.50 10.29 -7.41
C LYS A 604 12.87 9.85 -7.92
N ASP A 605 13.16 8.56 -7.81
CA ASP A 605 14.45 7.99 -8.16
C ASP A 605 14.70 8.14 -9.67
N ALA A 606 13.66 8.01 -10.51
CA ALA A 606 13.72 8.29 -11.95
C ALA A 606 13.99 9.77 -12.25
N LEU A 607 13.30 10.70 -11.58
CA LEU A 607 13.58 12.13 -11.71
C LEU A 607 15.01 12.45 -11.27
N GLU A 608 15.53 11.82 -10.22
CA GLU A 608 16.93 11.99 -9.78
C GLU A 608 17.95 11.54 -10.84
N LYS A 609 17.64 10.48 -11.59
CA LYS A 609 18.48 9.98 -12.69
C LYS A 609 18.35 10.83 -13.96
N HIS A 610 17.18 11.42 -14.20
CA HIS A 610 16.83 12.17 -15.41
C HIS A 610 16.50 13.64 -15.06
N PRO A 611 17.51 14.52 -14.93
CA PRO A 611 17.34 15.89 -14.42
C PRO A 611 16.47 16.80 -15.31
N GLU A 612 16.36 16.49 -16.60
CA GLU A 612 15.48 17.17 -17.55
C GLU A 612 14.00 16.75 -17.44
N ALA A 613 13.71 15.62 -16.80
CA ALA A 613 12.35 15.12 -16.68
C ALA A 613 11.53 15.93 -15.68
N TRP A 614 10.23 16.06 -15.96
CA TRP A 614 9.25 16.74 -15.12
C TRP A 614 8.16 15.78 -14.67
N LEU A 615 7.55 16.09 -13.53
CA LEU A 615 6.32 15.46 -13.07
C LEU A 615 5.18 16.48 -13.12
N ASN A 616 4.13 16.20 -13.90
CA ASN A 616 2.87 16.91 -13.74
C ASN A 616 1.93 16.15 -12.81
N LEU A 617 1.22 16.85 -11.95
CA LEU A 617 0.34 16.24 -10.96
C LEU A 617 -1.00 16.97 -10.86
N VAL A 618 -2.12 16.25 -10.92
CA VAL A 618 -3.39 16.73 -10.35
C VAL A 618 -3.90 15.69 -9.39
N ALA A 619 -4.18 16.10 -8.17
CA ALA A 619 -4.64 15.22 -7.11
C ALA A 619 -5.89 15.79 -6.43
N ASP A 620 -6.72 14.92 -5.86
CA ASP A 620 -7.90 15.35 -5.11
C ASP A 620 -7.57 16.07 -3.80
N MET A 621 -8.47 16.90 -3.29
CA MET A 621 -8.31 17.61 -2.02
C MET A 621 -7.95 16.72 -0.83
N LYS A 622 -8.34 15.45 -0.85
CA LYS A 622 -7.98 14.51 0.22
C LYS A 622 -6.47 14.21 0.30
N PHE A 623 -5.66 14.67 -0.66
CA PHE A 623 -4.20 14.73 -0.57
C PHE A 623 -3.61 15.96 0.12
N ALA A 624 -4.41 17.01 0.32
CA ALA A 624 -3.95 18.20 1.05
C ALA A 624 -3.84 18.01 2.57
N PRO A 625 -4.75 17.26 3.26
CA PRO A 625 -4.71 17.14 4.70
C PRO A 625 -3.73 16.07 5.21
N GLN A 626 -3.05 16.41 6.31
CA GLN A 626 -2.07 15.58 7.02
C GLN A 626 -2.61 14.25 7.56
N ARG A 627 -3.95 14.13 7.67
CA ARG A 627 -4.66 12.95 8.21
C ARG A 627 -5.59 12.29 7.18
N GLY A 628 -5.49 12.66 5.90
CA GLY A 628 -6.48 12.34 4.88
C GLY A 628 -6.43 10.93 4.30
N TRP A 629 -7.61 10.35 4.10
CA TRP A 629 -7.91 9.07 3.45
C TRP A 629 -7.27 8.92 2.07
N GLY A 630 -6.10 8.29 2.07
CA GLY A 630 -5.43 7.67 0.93
C GLY A 630 -4.24 6.78 1.34
N GLU A 631 -4.10 6.57 2.66
CA GLU A 631 -3.09 5.81 3.42
C GLU A 631 -3.13 6.24 4.91
N ALA A 632 -4.04 7.12 5.34
CA ALA A 632 -4.21 7.45 6.76
C ALA A 632 -5.15 6.51 7.55
N ALA A 633 -5.89 5.60 6.89
CA ALA A 633 -6.87 4.74 7.55
C ALA A 633 -6.51 3.24 7.60
N ASN A 634 -5.36 2.83 7.05
CA ASN A 634 -4.91 1.42 7.07
C ASN A 634 -3.75 1.15 8.04
N THR A 635 -3.63 1.92 9.11
CA THR A 635 -3.01 1.40 10.34
C THR A 635 -4.09 1.31 11.41
N GLY A 636 -4.79 0.16 11.44
CA GLY A 636 -5.39 -0.29 12.68
C GLY A 636 -4.32 -0.24 13.78
N GLY A 637 -4.60 0.50 14.85
CA GLY A 637 -3.81 0.42 16.09
C GLY A 637 -2.71 1.46 16.34
N PHE A 638 -2.32 2.36 15.42
CA PHE A 638 -1.23 3.31 15.68
C PHE A 638 -1.51 4.80 15.42
N LEU A 639 -0.97 5.62 16.34
CA LEU A 639 -0.92 7.09 16.27
C LEU A 639 -0.06 7.56 15.07
N VAL A 640 -0.68 8.28 14.13
CA VAL A 640 0.00 8.89 12.99
C VAL A 640 0.93 10.02 13.44
N LEU A 641 2.24 9.77 13.38
CA LEU A 641 3.28 10.82 13.31
C LEU A 641 4.25 10.52 12.14
N LYS A 642 3.84 10.89 10.91
CA LYS A 642 4.68 11.04 9.70
C LYS A 642 4.59 12.51 9.20
N PRO A 643 5.23 13.49 9.85
CA PRO A 643 5.05 14.93 9.57
C PRO A 643 5.82 15.38 8.32
N PHE A 644 5.45 14.83 7.17
CA PHE A 644 5.74 15.39 5.86
C PHE A 644 4.44 15.39 5.07
N GLN A 645 3.79 16.54 4.97
CA GLN A 645 3.17 16.87 3.70
C GLN A 645 3.68 18.25 3.30
N PRO A 646 4.41 18.30 2.20
CA PRO A 646 3.78 18.78 0.99
C PRO A 646 3.97 17.71 -0.09
N SER A 647 3.06 16.74 -0.09
CA SER A 647 2.88 15.59 -0.99
C SER A 647 4.07 14.65 -1.30
N PHE A 648 5.34 15.04 -1.18
CA PHE A 648 6.49 14.13 -1.33
C PHE A 648 7.71 14.61 -0.52
N PRO A 649 8.40 13.76 0.27
CA PRO A 649 9.63 14.12 1.00
C PRO A 649 10.84 14.20 0.04
N TRP A 650 10.66 14.88 -1.09
CA TRP A 650 11.65 14.93 -2.15
C TRP A 650 12.63 16.10 -1.94
N PRO A 651 13.90 15.95 -2.34
CA PRO A 651 14.86 17.05 -2.32
C PRO A 651 14.33 18.27 -3.10
N GLY A 652 14.70 19.49 -2.68
CA GLY A 652 14.24 20.73 -3.32
C GLY A 652 14.41 20.75 -4.85
N ARG A 653 15.54 20.21 -5.34
CA ARG A 653 15.83 20.06 -6.78
C ARG A 653 14.82 19.19 -7.54
N ILE A 654 14.19 18.22 -6.89
CA ILE A 654 13.15 17.38 -7.49
C ILE A 654 11.80 18.08 -7.36
N ARG A 655 11.51 18.67 -6.20
CA ARG A 655 10.26 19.43 -5.96
C ARG A 655 10.06 20.55 -6.96
N ASN A 656 11.12 21.26 -7.35
CA ASN A 656 11.06 22.32 -8.35
C ASN A 656 10.73 21.82 -9.77
N ARG A 657 10.74 20.50 -9.98
CA ARG A 657 10.34 19.82 -11.24
C ARG A 657 8.98 19.14 -11.13
N VAL A 658 8.26 19.37 -10.04
CA VAL A 658 6.86 18.93 -9.87
C VAL A 658 5.96 20.13 -10.14
N LYS A 659 5.23 20.10 -11.25
CA LYS A 659 4.17 21.08 -11.55
C LYS A 659 2.84 20.42 -11.24
N GLY A 660 2.01 21.00 -10.39
CA GLY A 660 0.74 20.36 -10.14
C GLY A 660 -0.23 21.10 -9.25
N TYR A 661 -1.43 20.55 -9.19
CA TYR A 661 -2.59 21.13 -8.51
C TYR A 661 -3.22 20.09 -7.58
N ILE A 662 -3.73 20.56 -6.44
CA ILE A 662 -4.70 19.84 -5.65
C ILE A 662 -6.07 20.45 -5.94
N TYR A 663 -6.99 19.64 -6.43
CA TYR A 663 -8.33 20.04 -6.81
C TYR A 663 -9.24 20.13 -5.58
N GLN A 664 -9.71 21.33 -5.27
CA GLN A 664 -10.46 21.68 -4.07
C GLN A 664 -11.71 22.49 -4.44
N ARG A 665 -12.77 21.78 -4.84
CA ARG A 665 -14.05 22.37 -5.25
C ARG A 665 -15.20 21.86 -4.38
N ALA A 666 -16.01 22.78 -3.85
CA ALA A 666 -17.26 22.44 -3.15
C ALA A 666 -18.38 22.16 -4.15
N ILE A 667 -19.32 21.29 -3.78
CA ILE A 667 -20.61 21.20 -4.47
C ILE A 667 -21.47 22.37 -4.00
N GLU A 668 -22.05 23.12 -4.94
CA GLU A 668 -22.91 24.26 -4.62
C GLU A 668 -24.11 23.80 -3.77
N GLY A 669 -24.39 24.52 -2.68
CA GLY A 669 -25.44 24.18 -1.73
C GLY A 669 -25.15 22.98 -0.81
N ALA A 670 -24.09 22.20 -1.07
CA ALA A 670 -23.69 21.09 -0.20
C ALA A 670 -22.84 21.59 0.97
N VAL A 671 -23.06 21.00 2.15
CA VAL A 671 -22.36 21.39 3.39
C VAL A 671 -21.47 20.24 3.87
N GLN A 672 -20.17 20.48 3.94
CA GLN A 672 -19.23 19.53 4.56
C GLN A 672 -19.42 19.62 6.08
N ARG A 673 -19.98 18.57 6.69
CA ARG A 673 -20.24 18.52 8.14
C ARG A 673 -19.08 17.97 8.96
N ASP A 674 -18.15 17.27 8.31
CA ASP A 674 -17.03 16.60 8.94
C ASP A 674 -15.76 16.83 8.11
N LEU A 675 -14.70 17.32 8.76
CA LEU A 675 -13.39 17.53 8.12
C LEU A 675 -12.69 16.20 7.75
N GLU A 676 -13.01 15.13 8.47
CA GLU A 676 -12.40 13.80 8.31
C GLU A 676 -13.32 12.81 7.57
N GLY A 677 -14.63 13.08 7.53
CA GLY A 677 -15.66 12.27 6.87
C GLY A 677 -15.60 12.23 5.33
N PRO A 678 -16.44 11.40 4.70
CA PRO A 678 -16.47 11.23 3.25
C PRO A 678 -16.71 12.56 2.51
N PRO A 679 -16.18 12.71 1.28
CA PRO A 679 -16.27 13.94 0.49
C PRO A 679 -17.68 14.14 -0.12
N THR A 680 -18.72 14.15 0.71
CA THR A 680 -20.13 14.24 0.25
C THR A 680 -20.55 15.64 -0.16
N ALA A 681 -19.73 16.66 0.13
CA ALA A 681 -20.01 18.06 -0.22
C ALA A 681 -18.95 18.66 -1.15
N THR A 682 -18.15 17.83 -1.80
CA THR A 682 -17.02 18.26 -2.61
C THR A 682 -16.99 17.52 -3.94
N PHE A 683 -16.63 18.24 -5.00
CA PHE A 683 -16.31 17.62 -6.27
C PHE A 683 -15.04 16.81 -6.14
N VAL A 684 -15.08 15.57 -6.60
CA VAL A 684 -13.94 14.65 -6.47
C VAL A 684 -13.16 14.62 -7.78
N TYR A 685 -11.87 14.91 -7.73
CA TYR A 685 -11.00 14.75 -8.89
C TYR A 685 -10.63 13.27 -9.04
N HIS A 686 -11.55 12.51 -9.64
CA HIS A 686 -11.51 11.04 -9.69
C HIS A 686 -10.99 10.48 -11.01
N LEU A 687 -10.22 11.29 -11.73
CA LEU A 687 -9.47 10.87 -12.89
C LEU A 687 -8.33 9.97 -12.38
N LYS A 688 -8.29 8.71 -12.82
CA LYS A 688 -7.26 7.72 -12.43
C LYS A 688 -6.38 7.45 -13.65
N LEU A 689 -5.49 8.39 -13.94
CA LEU A 689 -4.73 8.45 -15.18
C LEU A 689 -3.25 8.69 -14.87
N SER A 690 -2.39 7.81 -15.36
CA SER A 690 -0.94 7.98 -15.34
C SER A 690 -0.41 8.03 -16.76
N LEU A 691 0.47 8.98 -17.05
CA LEU A 691 1.18 9.11 -18.31
C LEU A 691 2.69 9.06 -18.06
N ALA A 692 3.44 8.51 -19.00
CA ALA A 692 4.89 8.66 -19.03
C ALA A 692 5.40 8.65 -20.46
N ARG A 693 6.42 9.46 -20.76
CA ARG A 693 7.18 9.38 -22.00
C ARG A 693 8.57 8.85 -21.69
N ILE A 694 8.95 7.77 -22.37
CA ILE A 694 10.19 7.05 -22.11
C ILE A 694 10.91 6.81 -23.43
N LEU A 695 12.19 7.17 -23.50
CA LEU A 695 13.07 6.75 -24.58
C LEU A 695 13.57 5.33 -24.28
N GLU A 696 13.14 4.34 -25.04
CA GLU A 696 13.56 2.95 -24.93
C GLU A 696 14.49 2.59 -26.09
N ARG A 697 15.78 2.38 -25.79
CA ARG A 697 16.83 2.03 -26.76
C ARG A 697 16.86 2.98 -27.97
N GLY A 698 16.71 4.26 -27.69
CA GLY A 698 16.72 5.33 -28.70
C GLY A 698 15.38 5.61 -29.37
N GLU A 699 14.31 4.88 -29.03
CA GLU A 699 12.96 5.13 -29.56
C GLU A 699 12.03 5.66 -28.46
N GLU A 700 11.34 6.78 -28.71
CA GLU A 700 10.39 7.33 -27.74
C GLU A 700 9.09 6.51 -27.75
N TRP A 701 8.57 6.23 -26.56
CA TRP A 701 7.32 5.56 -26.32
C TRP A 701 6.49 6.34 -25.31
N GLN A 702 5.18 6.37 -25.53
CA GLN A 702 4.20 6.97 -24.64
C GLN A 702 3.45 5.87 -23.91
N TYR A 703 3.40 5.95 -22.58
CA TYR A 703 2.67 5.05 -21.71
C TYR A 703 1.44 5.76 -21.15
N ILE A 704 0.27 5.14 -21.25
CA ILE A 704 -0.99 5.66 -20.69
C ILE A 704 -1.64 4.56 -19.86
N SER A 705 -1.74 4.75 -18.55
CA SER A 705 -2.43 3.84 -17.63
C SER A 705 -3.75 4.45 -17.18
N LEU A 706 -4.84 3.74 -17.41
CA LEU A 706 -6.17 4.04 -16.87
C LEU A 706 -6.43 3.07 -15.72
N GLY A 707 -6.40 3.58 -14.49
CA GLY A 707 -6.43 2.79 -13.26
C GLY A 707 -5.81 3.56 -12.10
N SER A 708 -6.28 3.30 -10.88
CA SER A 708 -5.75 3.90 -9.66
C SER A 708 -4.34 3.42 -9.42
N LEU A 709 -3.40 4.35 -9.22
CA LEU A 709 -2.05 4.05 -8.75
C LEU A 709 -2.08 3.71 -7.24
N ASN A 710 -2.81 2.67 -6.88
CA ASN A 710 -3.03 2.19 -5.52
C ASN A 710 -2.59 0.73 -5.35
N PHE A 711 -2.72 0.19 -4.14
CA PHE A 711 -2.62 -1.24 -3.84
C PHE A 711 -3.83 -2.01 -4.42
N SER A 712 -4.03 -1.95 -5.74
CA SER A 712 -5.09 -2.69 -6.45
C SER A 712 -4.82 -4.20 -6.51
N ASN A 713 -3.68 -4.66 -5.99
CA ASN A 713 -3.49 -6.05 -5.58
C ASN A 713 -4.35 -6.45 -4.36
N ASN A 714 -5.09 -5.52 -3.76
CA ASN A 714 -6.14 -5.82 -2.82
C ASN A 714 -7.48 -5.97 -3.58
N TYR A 715 -8.21 -7.06 -3.35
CA TYR A 715 -9.50 -7.31 -3.98
C TYR A 715 -10.57 -6.27 -3.61
N HIS A 716 -10.45 -5.58 -2.46
CA HIS A 716 -11.30 -4.44 -2.09
C HIS A 716 -11.14 -3.24 -3.05
N ASN A 717 -10.01 -3.18 -3.76
CA ASN A 717 -9.68 -2.17 -4.78
C ASN A 717 -9.67 -2.77 -6.19
N ALA A 718 -10.38 -3.88 -6.40
CA ALA A 718 -10.47 -4.51 -7.71
C ALA A 718 -11.08 -3.56 -8.75
N GLU A 719 -10.36 -3.33 -9.84
CA GLU A 719 -10.79 -2.44 -10.93
C GLU A 719 -10.37 -2.99 -12.28
N PHE A 720 -11.06 -2.56 -13.34
CA PHE A 720 -10.63 -2.86 -14.71
C PHE A 720 -9.67 -1.76 -15.16
N GLN A 721 -8.51 -2.15 -15.67
CA GLN A 721 -7.43 -1.23 -16.03
C GLN A 721 -7.02 -1.40 -17.48
N TRP A 722 -6.58 -0.29 -18.07
CA TRP A 722 -6.01 -0.24 -19.41
C TRP A 722 -4.59 0.28 -19.32
N LEU A 723 -3.65 -0.34 -20.04
CA LEU A 723 -2.30 0.18 -20.21
C LEU A 723 -1.94 0.23 -21.69
N TRP A 724 -1.71 1.44 -22.19
CA TRP A 724 -1.41 1.71 -23.59
C TRP A 724 0.10 1.99 -23.69
N ARG A 725 0.74 1.40 -24.69
CA ARG A 725 2.13 1.68 -25.08
C ARG A 725 2.12 2.10 -26.54
N LEU A 726 2.31 3.38 -26.77
CA LEU A 726 2.02 4.07 -28.02
C LEU A 726 3.28 4.68 -28.61
N LYS A 727 3.28 4.86 -29.94
CA LYS A 727 4.31 5.64 -30.63
C LYS A 727 4.15 7.13 -30.33
N PRO A 728 5.21 7.94 -30.48
CA PRO A 728 5.14 9.39 -30.25
C PRO A 728 4.15 10.11 -31.18
N THR A 729 3.86 9.50 -32.33
CA THR A 729 2.88 9.98 -33.32
C THR A 729 1.43 9.82 -32.86
N SER A 730 1.18 9.04 -31.81
CA SER A 730 -0.17 8.88 -31.26
C SER A 730 -0.67 10.18 -30.64
N ARG A 731 -1.92 10.56 -30.93
CA ARG A 731 -2.57 11.75 -30.35
C ARG A 731 -2.87 11.60 -28.87
N TRP A 732 -3.03 10.38 -28.38
CA TRP A 732 -3.68 10.10 -27.11
C TRP A 732 -2.92 10.64 -25.90
N HIS A 733 -1.59 10.67 -25.92
CA HIS A 733 -0.85 11.26 -24.80
C HIS A 733 -1.14 12.76 -24.66
N ARG A 734 -1.10 13.50 -25.77
CA ARG A 734 -1.41 14.94 -25.80
C ARG A 734 -2.86 15.18 -25.38
N VAL A 735 -3.79 14.41 -25.93
CA VAL A 735 -5.23 14.51 -25.63
C VAL A 735 -5.51 14.24 -24.15
N MET A 736 -5.07 13.11 -23.62
CA MET A 736 -5.31 12.71 -22.23
C MET A 736 -4.68 13.69 -21.24
N ARG A 737 -3.46 14.16 -21.53
CA ARG A 737 -2.81 15.23 -20.75
C ARG A 737 -3.60 16.53 -20.80
N GLY A 738 -4.06 16.93 -21.98
CA GLY A 738 -4.86 18.13 -22.18
C GLY A 738 -6.19 18.08 -21.42
N LEU A 739 -6.88 16.93 -21.45
CA LEU A 739 -8.13 16.73 -20.69
C LEU A 739 -7.90 16.91 -19.19
N ALA A 740 -6.90 16.21 -18.66
CA ALA A 740 -6.63 16.20 -17.23
C ALA A 740 -6.12 17.55 -16.71
N LEU A 741 -5.09 18.09 -17.37
CA LEU A 741 -4.41 19.30 -16.93
C LEU A 741 -5.17 20.57 -17.35
N GLY A 742 -5.74 20.60 -18.56
CA GLY A 742 -6.46 21.75 -19.09
C GLY A 742 -7.67 22.12 -18.24
N HIS A 743 -8.41 21.13 -17.73
CA HIS A 743 -9.48 21.40 -16.77
C HIS A 743 -8.95 22.07 -15.49
N ALA A 744 -7.86 21.55 -14.91
CA ALA A 744 -7.30 22.14 -13.69
C ALA A 744 -6.75 23.56 -13.95
N GLU A 745 -6.06 23.79 -15.07
CA GLU A 745 -5.50 25.08 -15.44
C GLU A 745 -6.56 26.13 -15.75
N ALA A 746 -7.71 25.73 -16.31
CA ALA A 746 -8.84 26.61 -16.58
C ALA A 746 -9.60 27.06 -15.31
N HIS A 747 -9.43 26.36 -14.20
CA HIS A 747 -10.15 26.60 -12.94
C HIS A 747 -9.22 26.87 -11.76
N PRO A 748 -8.41 27.95 -11.77
CA PRO A 748 -7.48 28.28 -10.69
C PRO A 748 -8.16 28.53 -9.34
N GLU A 749 -9.46 28.83 -9.31
CA GLU A 749 -10.29 28.95 -8.11
C GLU A 749 -10.51 27.62 -7.38
N TRP A 750 -10.28 26.49 -8.06
CA TRP A 750 -10.41 25.13 -7.51
C TRP A 750 -9.09 24.37 -7.53
N ALA A 751 -8.25 24.58 -8.55
CA ALA A 751 -6.97 23.93 -8.73
C ALA A 751 -5.87 24.69 -7.97
N VAL A 752 -5.64 24.33 -6.72
CA VAL A 752 -4.65 24.99 -5.88
C VAL A 752 -3.27 24.40 -6.15
N PRO A 753 -2.22 25.20 -6.42
CA PRO A 753 -0.88 24.65 -6.62
C PRO A 753 -0.47 23.72 -5.49
N VAL A 754 0.15 22.59 -5.83
CA VAL A 754 0.39 21.47 -4.89
C VAL A 754 1.12 21.89 -3.61
N TRP A 755 2.02 22.86 -3.70
CA TRP A 755 2.76 23.41 -2.55
C TRP A 755 1.94 24.42 -1.70
N ARG A 756 0.83 24.95 -2.21
CA ARG A 756 -0.09 25.86 -1.50
C ARG A 756 -1.29 25.16 -0.89
N ALA A 757 -1.68 24.01 -1.42
CA ALA A 757 -2.84 23.28 -0.91
C ALA A 757 -2.74 22.92 0.60
N PRO A 758 -1.57 22.52 1.14
CA PRO A 758 -1.42 22.32 2.59
C PRO A 758 -1.57 23.60 3.41
N LEU A 759 -1.16 24.76 2.88
CA LEU A 759 -1.38 26.06 3.52
C LEU A 759 -2.87 26.39 3.59
N ARG A 760 -3.63 26.06 2.54
CA ARG A 760 -5.09 26.21 2.51
C ARG A 760 -5.78 25.32 3.54
N ASP A 761 -5.36 24.05 3.62
CA ASP A 761 -5.85 23.12 4.66
C ASP A 761 -5.54 23.61 6.07
N THR A 762 -4.32 24.08 6.28
CA THR A 762 -3.88 24.67 7.55
C THR A 762 -4.74 25.85 7.94
N ALA A 763 -4.92 26.82 7.04
CA ALA A 763 -5.75 27.98 7.29
C ALA A 763 -7.20 27.58 7.60
N ALA A 764 -7.76 26.65 6.81
CA ALA A 764 -9.13 26.17 6.98
C ALA A 764 -9.33 25.52 8.34
N ARG A 765 -8.40 24.66 8.75
CA ARG A 765 -8.40 24.06 10.08
C ARG A 765 -8.34 25.17 11.13
N LEU A 766 -7.34 26.05 11.11
CA LEU A 766 -7.16 27.08 12.15
C LEU A 766 -8.42 27.90 12.42
N ILE A 767 -9.18 28.21 11.36
CA ILE A 767 -10.43 28.97 11.46
C ILE A 767 -11.68 28.11 11.68
N GLY A 768 -11.57 26.79 11.69
CA GLY A 768 -12.68 25.86 11.88
C GLY A 768 -13.57 25.69 10.63
N HIS A 769 -13.02 25.83 9.43
CA HIS A 769 -13.72 25.74 8.15
C HIS A 769 -13.26 24.54 7.32
N ALA A 770 -14.06 24.15 6.32
CA ALA A 770 -13.63 23.25 5.26
C ALA A 770 -12.63 23.95 4.32
N GLN A 771 -11.70 23.20 3.72
CA GLN A 771 -10.66 23.76 2.85
C GLN A 771 -11.23 24.59 1.69
N THR A 772 -12.35 24.12 1.12
CA THR A 772 -13.04 24.77 0.00
C THR A 772 -13.62 26.14 0.36
N GLN A 773 -13.80 26.43 1.65
CA GLN A 773 -14.34 27.70 2.15
C GLN A 773 -13.26 28.78 2.34
N VAL A 774 -11.99 28.41 2.30
CA VAL A 774 -10.90 29.38 2.28
C VAL A 774 -10.66 29.78 0.82
N PRO A 775 -10.75 31.06 0.42
CA PRO A 775 -10.52 31.47 -0.95
C PRO A 775 -9.08 31.17 -1.44
N VAL A 776 -8.93 30.65 -2.65
CA VAL A 776 -7.60 30.38 -3.24
C VAL A 776 -6.79 31.66 -3.40
N ALA A 777 -7.45 32.78 -3.68
CA ALA A 777 -6.81 34.09 -3.83
C ALA A 777 -6.04 34.53 -2.56
N GLU A 778 -6.44 34.06 -1.38
CA GLU A 778 -5.77 34.36 -0.12
C GLU A 778 -4.49 33.52 0.10
N MET A 779 -4.26 32.46 -0.68
CA MET A 779 -3.08 31.61 -0.50
C MET A 779 -1.77 32.32 -0.79
N ARG A 780 -1.72 33.16 -1.83
CA ARG A 780 -0.51 33.92 -2.17
C ARG A 780 -0.21 35.01 -1.12
N PRO A 781 -1.18 35.82 -0.68
CA PRO A 781 -0.97 36.75 0.43
C PRO A 781 -0.58 36.07 1.75
N LEU A 782 -1.23 34.97 2.14
CA LEU A 782 -0.85 34.21 3.33
C LEU A 782 0.57 33.65 3.21
N GLU A 783 0.91 33.07 2.04
CA GLU A 783 2.25 32.58 1.74
C GLU A 783 3.28 33.72 1.83
N GLN A 784 2.98 34.89 1.26
CA GLN A 784 3.90 36.03 1.25
C GLN A 784 4.08 36.63 2.64
N ALA A 785 2.99 36.85 3.38
CA ALA A 785 3.04 37.35 4.75
C ALA A 785 3.82 36.40 5.65
N ALA A 786 3.61 35.10 5.48
CA ALA A 786 4.38 34.10 6.19
C ALA A 786 5.85 34.13 5.75
N LYS A 787 6.16 34.13 4.43
CA LYS A 787 7.51 34.25 3.82
C LYS A 787 8.33 35.40 4.37
N GLU A 788 7.71 36.55 4.48
CA GLU A 788 8.33 37.79 4.94
C GLU A 788 8.25 37.96 6.46
N LYS A 789 7.76 36.95 7.18
CA LYS A 789 7.60 36.95 8.64
C LYS A 789 6.74 38.10 9.15
N ARG A 790 5.77 38.55 8.36
CA ARG A 790 4.78 39.58 8.72
C ARG A 790 3.65 38.93 9.54
N LEU A 791 3.97 38.48 10.75
CA LEU A 791 3.05 37.71 11.61
C LEU A 791 1.75 38.45 11.91
N SER A 792 1.82 39.76 12.17
CA SER A 792 0.62 40.57 12.41
C SER A 792 -0.29 40.60 11.19
N GLU A 793 0.26 40.68 9.98
CA GLU A 793 -0.53 40.59 8.74
C GLU A 793 -1.10 39.19 8.55
N LEU A 794 -0.30 38.14 8.78
CA LEU A 794 -0.75 36.75 8.71
C LEU A 794 -1.93 36.52 9.66
N GLY A 795 -1.82 37.01 10.89
CA GLY A 795 -2.87 36.93 11.91
C GLY A 795 -4.12 37.71 11.54
N LEU A 796 -3.97 38.97 11.08
CA LEU A 796 -5.09 39.78 10.62
C LEU A 796 -5.84 39.13 9.46
N ARG A 797 -5.12 38.51 8.51
CA ARG A 797 -5.72 37.77 7.39
C ARG A 797 -6.50 36.55 7.88
N LEU A 798 -5.92 35.74 8.77
CA LEU A 798 -6.61 34.58 9.35
C LEU A 798 -7.85 34.99 10.16
N MET A 799 -7.77 36.07 10.94
CA MET A 799 -8.91 36.62 11.68
C MET A 799 -9.99 37.19 10.75
N ARG A 800 -9.59 37.82 9.64
CA ARG A 800 -10.51 38.29 8.61
C ARG A 800 -11.24 37.11 7.95
N LEU A 801 -10.51 36.05 7.59
CA LEU A 801 -11.11 34.81 7.07
C LEU A 801 -12.09 34.17 8.06
N LEU A 802 -11.78 34.18 9.36
CA LEU A 802 -12.67 33.72 10.41
C LEU A 802 -13.94 34.59 10.52
N ALA A 803 -13.84 35.90 10.28
CA ALA A 803 -14.96 36.83 10.35
C ALA A 803 -15.85 36.81 9.08
N GLU A 804 -15.25 36.65 7.90
CA GLU A 804 -15.93 36.65 6.60
C GLU A 804 -16.56 35.30 6.24
N GLY A 805 -16.14 34.22 6.89
CA GLY A 805 -16.68 32.89 6.65
C GLY A 805 -18.16 32.79 7.02
N THR A 806 -19.01 32.69 6.01
CA THR A 806 -20.35 32.13 6.16
C THR A 806 -20.21 30.61 6.11
N THR A 807 -20.64 29.86 7.14
CA THR A 807 -21.17 28.47 7.08
C THR A 807 -21.17 27.68 8.40
N LEU A 808 -22.03 26.65 8.43
CA LEU A 808 -22.46 25.77 9.53
C LEU A 808 -21.38 24.93 10.26
N VAL A 809 -20.13 24.82 9.80
CA VAL A 809 -19.08 24.12 10.59
C VAL A 809 -18.83 24.86 11.92
N ARG A 810 -19.15 26.15 11.95
CA ARG A 810 -19.14 27.02 13.15
C ARG A 810 -19.94 26.45 14.32
N ASP A 811 -21.00 25.68 14.07
CA ASP A 811 -21.79 25.05 15.14
C ASP A 811 -20.99 23.97 15.88
N THR A 812 -19.98 23.39 15.22
CA THR A 812 -19.04 22.42 15.80
C THR A 812 -17.71 23.04 16.26
N PHE A 813 -17.43 24.30 15.91
CA PHE A 813 -16.18 24.99 16.24
C PHE A 813 -16.41 26.44 16.70
N PRO A 814 -16.46 26.70 18.02
CA PRO A 814 -16.73 28.03 18.55
C PRO A 814 -15.70 29.07 18.07
N PRO A 815 -16.12 30.31 17.70
CA PRO A 815 -15.22 31.36 17.23
C PRO A 815 -14.04 31.65 18.17
N ASP A 816 -14.27 31.55 19.49
CA ASP A 816 -13.20 31.73 20.48
C ASP A 816 -12.14 30.63 20.44
N THR A 817 -12.53 29.40 20.09
CA THR A 817 -11.58 28.31 19.88
C THR A 817 -10.73 28.56 18.64
N ALA A 818 -11.35 28.97 17.52
CA ALA A 818 -10.60 29.36 16.32
C ALA A 818 -9.65 30.53 16.59
N ARG A 819 -10.11 31.57 17.30
CA ARG A 819 -9.28 32.72 17.70
C ARG A 819 -8.07 32.29 18.51
N ARG A 820 -8.25 31.41 19.51
CA ARG A 820 -7.15 30.85 20.30
C ARG A 820 -6.18 30.05 19.46
N ASN A 821 -6.67 29.23 18.53
CA ASN A 821 -5.83 28.44 17.63
C ASN A 821 -4.99 29.33 16.71
N ILE A 822 -5.58 30.41 16.16
CA ILE A 822 -4.85 31.38 15.34
C ILE A 822 -3.75 32.06 16.17
N LEU A 823 -4.04 32.53 17.38
CA LEU A 823 -3.05 33.18 18.23
C LEU A 823 -1.89 32.23 18.57
N ARG A 824 -2.19 31.00 19.01
CA ARG A 824 -1.18 29.96 19.26
C ARG A 824 -0.33 29.68 18.02
N PHE A 825 -0.96 29.58 16.85
CA PHE A 825 -0.26 29.38 15.60
C PHE A 825 0.70 30.54 15.29
N LEU A 826 0.28 31.79 15.49
CA LEU A 826 1.14 32.96 15.28
C LEU A 826 2.32 32.99 16.26
N ASP A 827 2.10 32.63 17.53
CA ASP A 827 3.16 32.54 18.53
C ASP A 827 4.21 31.50 18.10
N ILE A 828 3.78 30.31 17.66
CA ILE A 828 4.68 29.26 17.18
C ILE A 828 5.44 29.67 15.92
N VAL A 829 4.76 30.29 14.94
CA VAL A 829 5.41 30.77 13.71
C VAL A 829 6.40 31.91 14.04
N GLY A 830 6.09 32.76 15.01
CA GLY A 830 7.00 33.81 15.49
C GLY A 830 8.24 33.27 16.16
N LEU A 831 8.07 32.30 17.06
CA LEU A 831 9.18 31.56 17.67
C LEU A 831 10.07 30.90 16.62
N TYR A 832 9.49 30.38 15.54
CA TYR A 832 10.26 29.84 14.42
C TYR A 832 11.03 30.90 13.62
N GLY A 833 10.48 32.11 13.49
CA GLY A 833 11.13 33.23 12.84
C GLY A 833 12.44 33.65 13.53
N ASP A 834 12.48 33.54 14.86
CA ASP A 834 13.67 33.74 15.67
C ASP A 834 14.61 32.52 15.67
N PHE A 835 14.04 31.32 15.52
CA PHE A 835 14.80 30.09 15.36
C PHE A 835 15.62 30.01 14.06
N GLU A 836 15.07 30.48 12.93
CA GLU A 836 15.80 30.52 11.65
C GLU A 836 17.05 31.43 11.74
N LYS A 837 17.00 32.49 12.56
CA LYS A 837 18.17 33.33 12.85
C LYS A 837 19.23 32.56 13.64
N LEU A 838 18.81 31.66 14.53
CA LEU A 838 19.69 30.84 15.37
C LEU A 838 20.39 29.71 14.59
N LEU A 839 19.73 29.20 13.53
CA LEU A 839 20.23 28.13 12.67
C LEU A 839 20.75 28.60 11.29
N ALA A 840 20.86 29.91 11.08
CA ALA A 840 21.40 30.50 9.85
C ALA A 840 22.81 29.93 9.57
N GLY A 841 22.91 29.03 8.59
CA GLY A 841 24.14 28.33 8.21
C GLY A 841 24.09 26.80 8.25
N VAL A 842 23.08 26.18 8.90
CA VAL A 842 22.98 24.72 9.04
C VAL A 842 21.82 24.11 8.23
N LEU A 843 20.78 24.88 7.94
CA LEU A 843 19.61 24.42 7.18
C LEU A 843 19.44 25.23 5.89
N SER A 844 19.16 24.53 4.80
CA SER A 844 18.55 25.13 3.59
C SER A 844 17.28 25.89 4.02
N PRO A 845 16.94 27.06 3.44
CA PRO A 845 15.75 27.81 3.82
C PRO A 845 14.52 26.90 3.75
N LEU A 846 14.07 26.45 4.92
CA LEU A 846 12.92 25.58 5.04
C LEU A 846 11.70 26.41 4.63
N SER A 847 11.02 25.97 3.58
CA SER A 847 9.87 26.70 3.05
C SER A 847 8.80 26.81 4.13
N ILE A 848 8.35 28.02 4.43
CA ILE A 848 7.33 28.37 5.42
C ILE A 848 6.02 27.58 5.40
N PRO A 849 5.56 26.98 4.27
CA PRO A 849 4.52 25.95 4.31
C PRO A 849 4.84 24.79 5.27
N ARG A 850 6.11 24.37 5.41
CA ARG A 850 6.56 23.36 6.39
C ARG A 850 6.40 23.84 7.83
N THR A 851 6.77 25.09 8.11
CA THR A 851 6.62 25.71 9.43
C THR A 851 5.15 25.85 9.81
N ALA A 852 4.32 26.36 8.90
CA ALA A 852 2.88 26.49 9.11
C ALA A 852 2.22 25.12 9.33
N ASN A 853 2.60 24.12 8.53
CA ASN A 853 2.10 22.75 8.68
C ASN A 853 2.55 22.08 9.99
N ALA A 854 3.76 22.36 10.48
CA ALA A 854 4.26 21.83 11.76
C ALA A 854 3.67 22.56 12.98
N ALA A 855 3.32 23.84 12.83
CA ALA A 855 2.65 24.63 13.85
C ALA A 855 1.17 24.25 14.01
N LEU A 856 0.55 23.68 12.98
CA LEU A 856 -0.88 23.37 12.98
C LEU A 856 -1.30 22.32 14.04
N PRO A 857 -0.64 21.15 14.19
CA PRO A 857 -0.94 20.24 15.29
C PRO A 857 -0.82 20.93 16.65
N LEU A 858 0.28 21.65 16.86
CA LEU A 858 0.57 22.40 18.09
C LEU A 858 -0.52 23.46 18.41
N ALA A 859 -1.20 23.98 17.39
CA ALA A 859 -2.29 24.92 17.54
C ALA A 859 -3.67 24.28 17.81
N TYR A 860 -3.91 23.01 17.42
CA TYR A 860 -5.26 22.42 17.33
C TYR A 860 -5.75 21.68 18.57
N LYS A 861 -4.87 21.05 19.36
CA LYS A 861 -5.25 20.28 20.57
C LYS A 861 -4.06 20.04 21.50
N GLU A 862 -4.39 19.56 22.69
CA GLU A 862 -3.50 19.13 23.76
C GLU A 862 -2.53 18.02 23.34
N HIS A 863 -1.36 18.40 22.83
CA HIS A 863 -0.33 17.46 22.43
C HIS A 863 0.53 17.04 23.62
N SER A 864 0.80 15.75 23.72
CA SER A 864 1.79 15.24 24.67
C SER A 864 3.16 15.77 24.28
N ALA A 865 4.09 15.80 25.25
CA ALA A 865 5.47 16.19 24.94
C ALA A 865 6.09 15.34 23.81
N TYR A 866 5.63 14.10 23.69
CA TYR A 866 5.99 13.16 22.64
C TYR A 866 5.53 13.61 21.25
N ASP A 867 4.29 14.07 21.10
CA ASP A 867 3.76 14.52 19.81
C ASP A 867 4.51 15.76 19.31
N ILE A 868 4.78 16.70 20.21
CA ILE A 868 5.53 17.93 19.91
C ILE A 868 6.96 17.60 19.51
N ARG A 869 7.66 16.74 20.26
CA ARG A 869 9.03 16.32 19.90
C ARG A 869 9.05 15.61 18.55
N THR A 870 8.04 14.80 18.27
CA THR A 870 7.98 14.05 17.00
C THR A 870 7.68 14.99 15.83
N ALA A 871 6.84 15.99 16.01
CA ALA A 871 6.65 17.07 15.04
C ALA A 871 7.96 17.83 14.77
N LEU A 872 8.71 18.19 15.83
CA LEU A 872 10.01 18.88 15.72
C LEU A 872 11.08 18.02 15.03
N ARG A 873 11.21 16.73 15.40
CA ARG A 873 12.11 15.78 14.72
C ARG A 873 11.85 15.76 13.22
N SER A 874 10.59 15.78 12.86
CA SER A 874 10.20 15.66 11.47
C SER A 874 10.38 16.95 10.69
N LEU A 875 10.18 18.10 11.35
CA LEU A 875 10.47 19.42 10.80
C LEU A 875 11.96 19.62 10.50
N LEU A 876 12.82 19.05 11.35
CA LEU A 876 14.27 19.22 11.29
C LEU A 876 15.01 18.11 10.54
N TRP A 877 14.34 17.00 10.19
CA TRP A 877 15.00 15.87 9.53
C TRP A 877 15.31 16.17 8.07
N GLU A 878 16.56 15.91 7.68
CA GLU A 878 17.00 15.80 6.29
C GLU A 878 17.81 14.50 6.16
N PRO A 879 17.87 13.87 4.97
CA PRO A 879 18.67 12.66 4.76
C PRO A 879 20.16 12.81 5.12
N SER A 880 20.68 14.04 5.05
CA SER A 880 22.05 14.42 5.40
C SER A 880 22.26 14.67 6.91
N ILE A 881 21.20 14.74 7.71
CA ILE A 881 21.25 15.00 9.15
C ILE A 881 21.17 13.67 9.87
N ASP A 882 22.27 13.27 10.51
CA ASP A 882 22.26 12.09 11.36
C ASP A 882 21.31 12.27 12.56
N ARG A 883 20.84 11.15 13.11
CA ARG A 883 19.85 11.15 14.19
C ARG A 883 20.32 11.90 15.43
N ALA A 884 21.60 11.84 15.79
CA ALA A 884 22.11 12.51 16.98
C ALA A 884 22.11 14.04 16.81
N LYS A 885 22.49 14.51 15.63
CA LYS A 885 22.37 15.92 15.24
C LYS A 885 20.90 16.35 15.24
N LEU A 886 20.00 15.53 14.72
CA LEU A 886 18.56 15.80 14.75
C LEU A 886 18.02 15.96 16.17
N GLU A 887 18.30 15.02 17.08
CA GLU A 887 17.83 15.10 18.47
C GLU A 887 18.39 16.34 19.19
N ARG A 888 19.66 16.69 18.98
CA ARG A 888 20.23 17.92 19.53
C ARG A 888 19.51 19.17 19.04
N MET A 889 19.12 19.19 17.76
CA MET A 889 18.35 20.30 17.19
C MET A 889 16.94 20.35 17.80
N VAL A 890 16.30 19.21 18.01
CA VAL A 890 14.98 19.12 18.66
C VAL A 890 15.04 19.58 20.11
N ASP A 891 16.04 19.14 20.87
CA ASP A 891 16.23 19.52 22.28
C ASP A 891 16.59 21.00 22.41
N ALA A 892 17.40 21.53 21.50
CA ALA A 892 17.71 22.95 21.44
C ALA A 892 16.44 23.78 21.17
N ILE A 893 15.58 23.36 20.23
CA ILE A 893 14.27 23.98 20.02
C ILE A 893 13.44 23.88 21.30
N TRP A 894 13.27 22.67 21.81
CA TRP A 894 12.44 22.36 22.96
C TRP A 894 12.71 23.33 24.12
N LYS A 895 13.99 23.51 24.43
CA LYS A 895 14.46 24.42 25.46
C LYS A 895 14.28 25.90 25.08
N ALA A 896 14.60 26.28 23.84
CA ALA A 896 14.54 27.67 23.41
C ALA A 896 13.12 28.24 23.37
N VAL A 897 12.12 27.41 23.06
CA VAL A 897 10.70 27.83 23.05
C VAL A 897 9.99 27.69 24.40
N GLY A 898 10.71 27.34 25.47
CA GLY A 898 10.13 27.23 26.82
C GLY A 898 9.00 26.20 26.91
N LEU A 899 9.03 25.15 26.08
CA LEU A 899 7.92 24.19 25.99
C LEU A 899 7.67 23.45 27.30
N ASP A 900 8.69 23.28 28.15
CA ASP A 900 8.54 22.70 29.48
C ASP A 900 7.65 23.56 30.39
N GLU A 901 7.80 24.88 30.33
CA GLU A 901 7.01 25.85 31.10
C GLU A 901 5.57 25.93 30.56
N HIS A 902 5.43 25.92 29.23
CA HIS A 902 4.13 25.92 28.57
C HIS A 902 3.31 24.64 28.86
N LEU A 903 3.96 23.47 28.82
CA LEU A 903 3.31 22.19 29.15
C LEU A 903 2.90 22.16 30.63
N ALA A 904 3.73 22.70 31.53
CA ALA A 904 3.39 22.82 32.95
C ALA A 904 2.20 23.77 33.19
N GLU A 905 2.13 24.90 32.49
CA GLU A 905 1.01 25.82 32.57
C GLU A 905 -0.29 25.20 32.03
N MET A 906 -0.22 24.52 30.87
CA MET A 906 -1.35 23.79 30.31
C MET A 906 -1.87 22.72 31.26
N GLN A 907 -0.99 22.01 31.96
CA GLN A 907 -1.38 21.03 32.96
C GLN A 907 -2.10 21.66 34.16
N ARG A 908 -1.62 22.83 34.65
CA ARG A 908 -2.32 23.59 35.70
C ARG A 908 -3.70 24.06 35.27
N LEU A 909 -3.85 24.55 34.04
CA LEU A 909 -5.14 24.98 33.49
C LEU A 909 -6.13 23.80 33.40
N ARG A 910 -5.66 22.58 33.09
CA ARG A 910 -6.50 21.37 33.08
C ARG A 910 -6.98 20.99 34.46
N GLU A 911 -6.08 21.02 35.45
CA GLU A 911 -6.44 20.73 36.83
C GLU A 911 -7.53 21.70 37.29
N LYS A 912 -7.38 22.99 36.94
CA LYS A 912 -8.41 24.01 37.20
C LYS A 912 -9.72 23.77 36.45
N GLU A 913 -9.71 23.47 35.15
CA GLU A 913 -10.94 23.21 34.38
C GLU A 913 -11.66 21.94 34.88
N LYS A 914 -10.89 20.91 35.25
CA LYS A 914 -11.42 19.70 35.88
C LYS A 914 -12.08 20.02 37.21
N GLU A 915 -11.41 20.79 38.08
CA GLU A 915 -12.00 21.26 39.34
C GLU A 915 -13.28 22.08 39.11
N GLU A 916 -13.32 22.95 38.10
CA GLU A 916 -14.50 23.76 37.76
C GLU A 916 -15.65 22.88 37.25
N LYS A 917 -15.38 21.86 36.41
CA LYS A 917 -16.37 20.89 35.96
C LYS A 917 -16.90 20.02 37.10
N GLU A 918 -16.01 19.58 38.00
CA GLU A 918 -16.39 18.83 39.20
C GLU A 918 -17.25 19.68 40.13
N LYS A 919 -16.89 20.96 40.34
CA LYS A 919 -17.71 21.92 41.10
C LYS A 919 -19.07 22.17 40.44
N ALA A 920 -19.12 22.31 39.11
CA ALA A 920 -20.37 22.50 38.37
C ALA A 920 -21.27 21.26 38.43
N ALA A 921 -20.69 20.06 38.29
CA ALA A 921 -21.41 18.79 38.44
C ALA A 921 -21.93 18.60 39.87
N ALA A 922 -21.11 18.90 40.89
CA ALA A 922 -21.52 18.85 42.29
C ALA A 922 -22.64 19.85 42.60
N LYS A 923 -22.57 21.07 42.06
CA LYS A 923 -23.63 22.09 42.20
C LYS A 923 -24.93 21.65 41.52
N ARG A 924 -24.84 21.01 40.36
CA ARG A 924 -25.99 20.46 39.64
C ARG A 924 -26.64 19.32 40.43
N ALA A 925 -25.84 18.38 40.93
CA ALA A 925 -26.31 17.28 41.76
C ALA A 925 -26.95 17.78 43.07
N ALA A 926 -26.38 18.82 43.69
CA ALA A 926 -26.95 19.45 44.89
C ALA A 926 -28.28 20.18 44.58
N GLY A 927 -28.40 20.82 43.41
CA GLY A 927 -29.65 21.43 42.96
C GLY A 927 -30.74 20.40 42.66
N GLU A 928 -30.39 19.30 42.01
CA GLU A 928 -31.28 18.17 41.75
C GLU A 928 -31.75 17.53 43.07
N ALA A 929 -30.87 17.34 44.05
CA ALA A 929 -31.21 16.83 45.38
C ALA A 929 -32.10 17.80 46.19
N ALA A 930 -31.85 19.11 46.13
CA ALA A 930 -32.67 20.11 46.82
C ALA A 930 -34.06 20.24 46.19
N SER A 931 -34.18 20.08 44.87
CA SER A 931 -35.48 20.05 44.18
C SER A 931 -36.28 18.82 44.58
N ALA A 932 -35.64 17.66 44.70
CA ALA A 932 -36.31 16.43 45.16
C ALA A 932 -36.79 16.53 46.62
N ALA A 933 -36.04 17.19 47.50
CA ALA A 933 -36.41 17.38 48.91
C ALA A 933 -37.49 18.46 49.14
N GLY A 934 -37.79 19.30 48.14
CA GLY A 934 -38.86 20.29 48.20
C GLY A 934 -40.21 19.79 47.66
N GLU A 935 -40.23 18.60 47.05
CA GLU A 935 -41.43 17.92 46.55
C GLU A 935 -41.97 16.85 47.55
N GLU A 936 -41.20 16.51 48.59
CA GLU A 936 -41.67 15.83 49.82
C GLU A 936 -42.18 16.84 50.87
#